data_AF-A0A944IGX8-F1
#
_entry.id   AF-A0A944IGX8-F1
#
_cell.length_a   1.000
_cell.length_b   1.000
_cell.length_c   1.000
_cell.angle_alpha   90.00
_cell.angle_beta   90.00
_cell.angle_gamma   90.00
#
_symmetry.space_group_name_H-M   'P 1'
#
loop_
_entity.id
_entity.type
_entity.pdbx_description
1 polymer ?
#
loop_
_entity_poly.entity_id
_entity_poly.type
_entity_poly.pdbx_seq_one_letter_code
_entity_poly.pdbx_strand_id
1 'polypeptide(L)'
;MADGSTTSGTPTYDPDDYFAQAVSNFTGYTIPPRSSLFNTLSSDSGDDFSDLKLFRMDIKGQSMRAVSEADYSAIGGWQVNNGEDYDLAFYDAGGDGAHNSVSLKKARIVMIGVTVDSDGRATLWGDGQITSGGAFEGSYSHVKWDSGPMAQYISGSKLALDQLLSSPNYSTKGWSYSGLSVLDDNAVELKSFEETGQSFDRAKQFFEHHSDIVNQWMTSLGEDQAAWKGKAASLFWHLLDELKTNYDGYVSQLGGREYSAKNSTLGGYVPKSELSDALAAAQNALKEAVTSLQTAWSNWAKDGKHDPHYHVKQILDKLTEWVIDNNIPHVNVKTSTYYSPGGGGTYTSYSTTAEFKQTSPYGDLTQHTTWTKIADAAVESWSNHADSMLKQPAIEALSNVKNAWADVQDVFAKEVTNKNSETLSEVLAEQEADLAEDEANKNNDKLNDYLDDLNDNINTLGDDFNDLNEDLNENLNDLGDGFKDLNDGLNDNLNDLGDGFKDLNDGLNDNLNDLGDGFENLNDGLSDNLNDLNSGLNDSLNDLGDGFDNLNDGLGDSLNTLGDGLNDLGNTDGSTITDDLNNLGLDSDGNPITDDTTLNGNTTPETNVLAPLNPLTGNPVTSTNPDDDKKSGSSLLNSPTGGSTQLNDDGTLTTTFPDGSSQTIDPNTGLVTTTSPDGVTSTSQLNPGTSLVNPDGSTTTLNDDGTLTTLFPDGSEQTLDPTTGQVSTVAPDGTVTESTLNPTDGVFTTPDGATSQLNGDGTVTTTFPDGST
;
A
#
# COMPACT_ATOMS: atom_id res chain seq x y z
N MET A 1 37.95 26.03 -31.23
CA MET A 1 36.60 26.26 -31.78
C MET A 1 36.13 24.90 -32.23
N ALA A 2 35.08 24.38 -31.61
CA ALA A 2 34.51 23.09 -31.98
C ALA A 2 33.58 23.28 -33.18
N ASP A 3 33.66 22.36 -34.13
CA ASP A 3 32.65 22.19 -35.17
C ASP A 3 31.38 21.65 -34.51
N GLY A 4 30.26 22.33 -34.75
CA GLY A 4 28.98 22.06 -34.11
C GLY A 4 28.04 21.28 -35.03
N SER A 5 28.40 20.05 -35.38
CA SER A 5 27.52 19.11 -36.09
C SER A 5 27.13 17.93 -35.19
N THR A 6 26.53 18.20 -34.04
CA THR A 6 25.77 17.19 -33.29
C THR A 6 24.49 16.88 -34.04
N THR A 7 24.57 16.00 -35.04
CA THR A 7 23.39 15.37 -35.61
C THR A 7 22.84 14.40 -34.57
N SER A 8 21.84 14.83 -33.80
CA SER A 8 20.96 13.90 -33.10
C SER A 8 20.34 12.97 -34.14
N GLY A 9 20.77 11.72 -34.17
CA GLY A 9 20.41 10.76 -35.20
C GLY A 9 18.93 10.41 -35.12
N THR A 10 18.09 11.17 -35.84
CA THR A 10 16.68 10.81 -36.04
C THR A 10 16.62 9.43 -36.69
N PRO A 11 15.80 8.49 -36.20
CA PRO A 11 15.73 7.17 -36.79
C PRO A 11 15.31 7.25 -38.27
N THR A 12 16.01 6.55 -39.15
CA THR A 12 15.84 6.66 -40.60
C THR A 12 14.94 5.58 -41.22
N TYR A 13 14.33 4.72 -40.42
CA TYR A 13 13.44 3.66 -40.88
C TYR A 13 11.99 4.15 -41.06
N ASP A 14 11.15 3.37 -41.76
CA ASP A 14 9.73 3.69 -41.88
C ASP A 14 9.00 3.47 -40.53
N PRO A 15 8.06 4.35 -40.11
CA PRO A 15 7.44 4.28 -38.77
C PRO A 15 6.65 3.00 -38.47
N ASP A 16 6.20 2.28 -39.49
CA ASP A 16 5.47 1.02 -39.40
C ASP A 16 6.36 -0.22 -39.51
N ASP A 17 7.67 -0.04 -39.73
CA ASP A 17 8.67 -1.10 -39.77
C ASP A 17 9.22 -1.40 -38.37
N TYR A 18 8.47 -2.19 -37.60
CA TYR A 18 8.84 -2.58 -36.24
C TYR A 18 10.14 -3.40 -36.19
N PHE A 19 10.48 -4.14 -37.27
CA PHE A 19 11.74 -4.89 -37.33
C PHE A 19 12.93 -3.95 -37.44
N ALA A 20 12.86 -2.95 -38.33
CA ALA A 20 13.88 -1.93 -38.43
C ALA A 20 14.03 -1.10 -37.14
N GLN A 21 12.92 -0.80 -36.46
CA GLN A 21 12.90 -0.19 -35.11
C GLN A 21 13.65 -1.04 -34.08
N ALA A 22 13.24 -2.31 -33.92
CA ALA A 22 13.80 -3.20 -32.91
C ALA A 22 15.30 -3.40 -33.10
N VAL A 23 15.75 -3.69 -34.32
CA VAL A 23 17.19 -3.87 -34.60
C VAL A 23 17.96 -2.57 -34.37
N SER A 24 17.44 -1.42 -34.80
CA SER A 24 18.12 -0.13 -34.59
C SER A 24 18.25 0.20 -33.10
N ASN A 25 17.19 0.02 -32.32
CA ASN A 25 17.18 0.28 -30.87
C ASN A 25 18.09 -0.68 -30.10
N PHE A 26 18.12 -1.96 -30.46
CA PHE A 26 18.90 -2.96 -29.72
C PHE A 26 20.37 -3.02 -30.11
N THR A 27 20.75 -2.54 -31.30
CA THR A 27 22.12 -2.67 -31.82
C THR A 27 22.81 -1.34 -32.13
N GLY A 28 22.08 -0.22 -32.19
CA GLY A 28 22.60 1.06 -32.67
C GLY A 28 22.79 1.15 -34.20
N TYR A 29 22.54 0.05 -34.93
CA TYR A 29 22.67 -0.02 -36.39
C TYR A 29 21.42 0.57 -37.06
N THR A 30 21.51 1.83 -37.47
CA THR A 30 20.38 2.58 -38.05
C THR A 30 20.03 2.07 -39.45
N ILE A 31 18.99 1.24 -39.56
CA ILE A 31 18.60 0.60 -40.81
C ILE A 31 18.00 1.61 -41.83
N PRO A 32 18.30 1.49 -43.15
CA PRO A 32 17.65 2.30 -44.18
C PRO A 32 16.15 2.04 -44.29
N PRO A 33 15.32 3.03 -44.67
CA PRO A 33 13.87 2.85 -44.74
C PRO A 33 13.51 1.88 -45.88
N ARG A 34 12.62 0.93 -45.57
CA ARG A 34 12.16 -0.14 -46.46
C ARG A 34 11.54 0.42 -47.75
N SER A 35 10.81 1.53 -47.64
CA SER A 35 10.23 2.32 -48.71
C SER A 35 11.24 2.82 -49.76
N SER A 36 12.54 2.85 -49.42
CA SER A 36 13.61 3.41 -50.25
C SER A 36 14.61 2.40 -50.84
N LEU A 37 14.62 1.15 -50.35
CA LEU A 37 15.71 0.17 -50.57
C LEU A 37 16.05 -0.10 -52.04
N PHE A 38 15.05 0.00 -52.91
CA PHE A 38 15.15 -0.38 -54.33
C PHE A 38 15.26 0.83 -55.27
N ASN A 39 15.31 2.05 -54.74
CA ASN A 39 15.37 3.28 -55.56
C ASN A 39 16.68 3.37 -56.38
N THR A 40 17.77 2.78 -55.88
CA THR A 40 19.08 2.67 -56.55
C THR A 40 19.25 1.38 -57.38
N LEU A 41 18.20 0.56 -57.47
CA LEU A 41 18.15 -0.68 -58.25
C LEU A 41 17.06 -0.57 -59.34
N SER A 42 17.10 0.53 -60.10
CA SER A 42 16.13 0.88 -61.15
C SER A 42 16.74 0.90 -62.55
N SER A 43 15.94 0.63 -63.59
CA SER A 43 16.37 0.75 -64.99
C SER A 43 16.68 2.21 -65.40
N ASP A 44 17.53 2.41 -66.41
CA ASP A 44 17.98 3.75 -66.82
C ASP A 44 16.82 4.61 -67.34
N SER A 45 16.79 5.86 -66.91
CA SER A 45 16.05 6.99 -67.49
C SER A 45 16.10 7.11 -69.03
N GLY A 46 17.13 6.54 -69.67
CA GLY A 46 17.31 6.55 -71.13
C GLY A 46 16.62 5.41 -71.89
N ASP A 47 16.11 4.37 -71.22
CA ASP A 47 15.48 3.21 -71.86
C ASP A 47 13.95 3.40 -72.04
N ASP A 48 13.35 2.73 -73.04
CA ASP A 48 11.88 2.70 -73.26
C ASP A 48 11.09 2.16 -72.03
N PHE A 49 11.79 1.53 -71.09
CA PHE A 49 11.28 0.96 -69.84
C PHE A 49 12.11 1.41 -68.64
N SER A 50 12.25 2.73 -68.44
CA SER A 50 12.97 3.37 -67.33
C SER A 50 12.32 3.17 -65.96
N ASP A 51 13.06 3.47 -64.88
CA ASP A 51 12.56 3.56 -63.49
C ASP A 51 11.88 2.29 -62.92
N LEU A 52 12.07 1.12 -63.55
CA LEU A 52 11.57 -0.16 -63.07
C LEU A 52 12.49 -0.70 -61.98
N LYS A 53 11.95 -0.92 -60.77
CA LYS A 53 12.68 -1.47 -59.62
C LYS A 53 12.99 -2.96 -59.82
N LEU A 54 14.15 -3.41 -59.33
CA LEU A 54 14.64 -4.80 -59.30
C LEU A 54 14.91 -5.45 -60.67
N PHE A 55 14.49 -4.86 -61.79
CA PHE A 55 14.77 -5.36 -63.12
C PHE A 55 14.74 -4.27 -64.19
N ARG A 56 15.46 -4.49 -65.28
CA ARG A 56 15.31 -3.77 -66.56
C ARG A 56 14.74 -4.71 -67.60
N MET A 57 14.17 -4.16 -68.67
CA MET A 57 13.61 -4.98 -69.74
C MET A 57 13.56 -4.28 -71.09
N ASP A 58 13.38 -5.08 -72.14
CA ASP A 58 13.06 -4.61 -73.48
C ASP A 58 11.94 -5.46 -74.10
N ILE A 59 11.13 -4.84 -74.97
CA ILE A 59 10.12 -5.56 -75.77
C ILE A 59 10.51 -5.49 -77.24
N LYS A 60 10.74 -6.64 -77.87
CA LYS A 60 11.11 -6.74 -79.29
C LYS A 60 10.04 -7.44 -80.11
N GLY A 61 9.75 -6.89 -81.29
CA GLY A 61 8.92 -7.54 -82.29
C GLY A 61 9.60 -8.79 -82.84
N GLN A 62 8.83 -9.86 -83.04
CA GLN A 62 9.29 -11.16 -83.49
C GLN A 62 8.68 -11.52 -84.85
N SER A 63 9.36 -12.39 -85.61
CA SER A 63 8.74 -13.00 -86.80
C SER A 63 7.53 -13.84 -86.40
N MET A 64 6.41 -13.60 -87.08
CA MET A 64 5.12 -14.19 -86.73
C MET A 64 5.14 -15.71 -86.92
N ARG A 65 4.81 -16.44 -85.84
CA ARG A 65 4.78 -17.90 -85.73
C ARG A 65 3.84 -18.28 -84.59
N ALA A 66 3.52 -19.58 -84.45
CA ALA A 66 3.05 -20.09 -83.18
C ALA A 66 4.19 -20.07 -82.14
N VAL A 67 3.88 -19.65 -80.93
CA VAL A 67 4.76 -19.72 -79.75
C VAL A 67 4.97 -21.16 -79.28
N SER A 68 6.03 -21.39 -78.52
CA SER A 68 6.46 -22.68 -77.99
C SER A 68 6.88 -22.57 -76.52
N GLU A 69 7.08 -23.68 -75.82
CA GLU A 69 7.53 -23.69 -74.41
C GLU A 69 8.85 -22.91 -74.21
N ALA A 70 9.75 -22.96 -75.20
CA ALA A 70 11.03 -22.22 -75.21
C ALA A 70 10.88 -20.70 -75.35
N ASP A 71 9.67 -20.18 -75.58
CA ASP A 71 9.37 -18.75 -75.59
C ASP A 71 8.98 -18.20 -74.21
N TYR A 72 8.98 -19.05 -73.16
CA TYR A 72 8.55 -18.73 -71.79
C TYR A 72 9.51 -19.29 -70.73
N SER A 73 10.07 -18.43 -69.87
CA SER A 73 10.95 -18.89 -68.79
C SER A 73 10.23 -19.70 -67.69
N ALA A 74 8.93 -19.50 -67.47
CA ALA A 74 8.14 -20.32 -66.53
C ALA A 74 8.07 -21.81 -66.94
N ILE A 75 8.17 -22.12 -68.24
CA ILE A 75 7.90 -23.47 -68.77
C ILE A 75 9.15 -24.08 -69.42
N GLY A 76 9.79 -23.35 -70.34
CA GLY A 76 11.00 -23.79 -71.03
C GLY A 76 12.26 -23.78 -70.17
N GLY A 77 12.21 -23.13 -69.00
CA GLY A 77 13.29 -23.06 -68.02
C GLY A 77 13.71 -21.63 -67.67
N TRP A 78 14.10 -21.45 -66.41
CA TRP A 78 14.78 -20.26 -65.90
C TRP A 78 16.25 -20.26 -66.37
N GLN A 79 16.88 -19.08 -66.56
CA GLN A 79 18.32 -18.94 -66.90
C GLN A 79 18.77 -19.65 -68.20
N VAL A 80 17.92 -19.71 -69.23
CA VAL A 80 18.23 -20.43 -70.49
C VAL A 80 19.19 -19.65 -71.41
N ASN A 81 19.22 -18.32 -71.32
CA ASN A 81 20.00 -17.45 -72.19
C ASN A 81 21.15 -16.75 -71.44
N ASN A 82 22.19 -16.33 -72.16
CA ASN A 82 23.37 -15.66 -71.58
C ASN A 82 23.06 -14.17 -71.33
N GLY A 83 23.23 -13.71 -70.09
CA GLY A 83 22.95 -12.32 -69.69
C GLY A 83 21.47 -11.90 -69.76
N GLU A 84 20.55 -12.88 -69.80
CA GLU A 84 19.11 -12.69 -69.96
C GLU A 84 18.37 -13.66 -69.02
N ASP A 85 17.52 -13.14 -68.14
CA ASP A 85 17.01 -13.92 -67.00
C ASP A 85 15.61 -14.48 -67.26
N TYR A 86 14.66 -13.62 -67.65
CA TYR A 86 13.28 -13.99 -67.97
C TYR A 86 12.90 -13.60 -69.41
N ASP A 87 12.26 -14.52 -70.13
CA ASP A 87 11.64 -14.28 -71.43
C ASP A 87 10.13 -14.57 -71.36
N LEU A 88 9.32 -13.65 -71.91
CA LEU A 88 7.87 -13.76 -72.05
C LEU A 88 7.44 -13.36 -73.46
N ALA A 89 7.03 -14.33 -74.29
CA ALA A 89 6.36 -14.04 -75.54
C ALA A 89 4.88 -13.71 -75.34
N PHE A 90 4.34 -12.77 -76.11
CA PHE A 90 2.92 -12.46 -76.14
C PHE A 90 2.54 -11.84 -77.48
N TYR A 91 1.25 -11.88 -77.83
CA TYR A 91 0.73 -11.25 -79.03
C TYR A 91 0.15 -9.86 -78.72
N ASP A 92 0.43 -8.92 -79.62
CA ASP A 92 -0.04 -7.52 -79.61
C ASP A 92 -0.91 -7.27 -80.85
N ALA A 93 -2.18 -6.95 -80.61
CA ALA A 93 -3.18 -6.60 -81.61
C ALA A 93 -3.61 -5.12 -81.53
N GLY A 94 -3.01 -4.34 -80.61
CA GLY A 94 -3.44 -2.98 -80.29
C GLY A 94 -4.65 -2.93 -79.33
N GLY A 95 -4.89 -3.98 -78.56
CA GLY A 95 -5.94 -4.06 -77.53
C GLY A 95 -6.70 -5.39 -77.48
N ASP A 96 -7.61 -5.51 -76.53
CA ASP A 96 -8.48 -6.68 -76.35
C ASP A 96 -9.44 -6.90 -77.53
N GLY A 97 -9.92 -8.15 -77.66
CA GLY A 97 -10.98 -8.53 -78.59
C GLY A 97 -10.50 -8.92 -79.99
N ALA A 98 -11.46 -8.96 -80.94
CA ALA A 98 -11.24 -9.48 -82.28
C ALA A 98 -10.67 -8.42 -83.25
N HIS A 99 -9.46 -8.68 -83.75
CA HIS A 99 -8.69 -7.83 -84.66
C HIS A 99 -8.26 -8.59 -85.90
N ASN A 100 -8.25 -7.92 -87.06
CA ASN A 100 -7.88 -8.51 -88.35
C ASN A 100 -6.37 -8.70 -88.55
N SER A 101 -5.56 -8.24 -87.60
CA SER A 101 -4.09 -8.31 -87.61
C SER A 101 -3.58 -8.38 -86.19
N VAL A 102 -2.49 -9.11 -85.98
CA VAL A 102 -1.83 -9.27 -84.69
C VAL A 102 -0.34 -9.53 -84.93
N SER A 103 0.51 -9.09 -84.02
CA SER A 103 1.97 -9.19 -84.09
C SER A 103 2.51 -9.97 -82.88
N LEU A 104 3.61 -10.71 -83.05
CA LEU A 104 4.27 -11.39 -81.94
C LEU A 104 5.33 -10.46 -81.33
N LYS A 105 5.30 -10.34 -80.01
CA LYS A 105 6.28 -9.63 -79.19
C LYS A 105 7.00 -10.63 -78.29
N LYS A 106 8.16 -10.23 -77.81
CA LYS A 106 8.88 -10.89 -76.73
C LYS A 106 9.37 -9.82 -75.77
N ALA A 107 8.85 -9.84 -74.54
CA ALA A 107 9.42 -9.12 -73.41
C ALA A 107 10.60 -9.94 -72.88
N ARG A 108 11.68 -9.24 -72.53
CA ARG A 108 12.92 -9.80 -72.05
C ARG A 108 13.39 -9.01 -70.85
N ILE A 109 13.66 -9.70 -69.76
CA ILE A 109 13.89 -9.12 -68.44
C ILE A 109 15.28 -9.53 -67.94
N VAL A 110 15.99 -8.58 -67.36
CA VAL A 110 17.27 -8.77 -66.66
C VAL A 110 17.15 -8.18 -65.27
N MET A 111 17.41 -8.97 -64.24
CA MET A 111 17.33 -8.57 -62.83
C MET A 111 18.50 -7.65 -62.43
N ILE A 112 18.26 -6.72 -61.51
CA ILE A 112 19.22 -5.68 -61.08
C ILE A 112 19.48 -5.81 -59.57
N GLY A 113 20.73 -6.07 -59.18
CA GLY A 113 21.13 -6.20 -57.77
C GLY A 113 21.15 -7.64 -57.24
N VAL A 114 20.83 -8.61 -58.09
CA VAL A 114 20.94 -10.05 -57.84
C VAL A 114 22.38 -10.57 -58.02
N THR A 115 22.70 -11.68 -57.36
CA THR A 115 23.93 -12.43 -57.64
C THR A 115 23.88 -13.07 -59.03
N VAL A 116 25.00 -13.13 -59.76
CA VAL A 116 25.06 -13.74 -61.11
C VAL A 116 26.04 -14.91 -61.18
N ASP A 117 25.75 -15.87 -62.06
CA ASP A 117 26.62 -17.02 -62.33
C ASP A 117 27.73 -16.70 -63.35
N SER A 118 28.50 -17.72 -63.78
CA SER A 118 29.57 -17.57 -64.77
C SER A 118 29.11 -17.13 -66.17
N ASP A 119 27.83 -17.30 -66.48
CA ASP A 119 27.21 -16.90 -67.75
C ASP A 119 26.42 -15.58 -67.58
N GLY A 120 26.59 -14.89 -66.44
CA GLY A 120 25.97 -13.60 -66.15
C GLY A 120 24.48 -13.68 -65.81
N ARG A 121 23.97 -14.84 -65.36
CA ARG A 121 22.53 -15.09 -65.16
C ARG A 121 22.13 -15.00 -63.68
N ALA A 122 20.97 -14.40 -63.41
CA ALA A 122 20.44 -14.09 -62.09
C ALA A 122 20.20 -15.32 -61.20
N THR A 123 21.08 -15.53 -60.23
CA THR A 123 20.99 -16.57 -59.20
C THR A 123 20.27 -16.02 -57.98
N LEU A 124 19.04 -16.52 -57.74
CA LEU A 124 18.24 -16.20 -56.56
C LEU A 124 18.88 -16.78 -55.28
N TRP A 125 18.62 -16.17 -54.13
CA TRP A 125 19.19 -16.60 -52.85
C TRP A 125 18.54 -17.89 -52.32
N GLY A 126 19.37 -18.73 -51.67
CA GLY A 126 18.92 -19.91 -50.93
C GLY A 126 18.70 -19.66 -49.44
N ASP A 127 18.41 -20.73 -48.70
CA ASP A 127 18.23 -20.77 -47.24
C ASP A 127 19.30 -19.96 -46.49
N GLY A 128 18.88 -18.91 -45.78
CA GLY A 128 19.72 -18.09 -44.90
C GLY A 128 20.81 -17.26 -45.60
N GLN A 129 20.81 -17.19 -46.94
CA GLN A 129 21.90 -16.56 -47.69
C GLN A 129 21.92 -15.03 -47.49
N ILE A 130 23.12 -14.49 -47.29
CA ILE A 130 23.38 -13.05 -47.10
C ILE A 130 24.14 -12.45 -48.29
N THR A 131 24.02 -11.13 -48.50
CA THR A 131 24.71 -10.37 -49.55
C THR A 131 25.42 -9.14 -48.98
N SER A 132 26.64 -8.89 -49.43
CA SER A 132 27.41 -7.70 -49.02
C SER A 132 26.93 -6.40 -49.67
N GLY A 133 26.24 -6.47 -50.81
CA GLY A 133 25.76 -5.33 -51.58
C GLY A 133 26.85 -4.33 -52.00
N GLY A 134 26.41 -3.09 -52.20
CA GLY A 134 27.24 -1.94 -52.58
C GLY A 134 27.05 -1.50 -54.03
N ALA A 135 27.81 -0.47 -54.43
CA ALA A 135 27.74 0.13 -55.76
C ALA A 135 28.42 -0.74 -56.83
N PHE A 136 27.74 -0.93 -57.97
CA PHE A 136 28.23 -1.71 -59.13
C PHE A 136 27.80 -1.07 -60.45
N GLU A 137 28.53 -1.36 -61.53
CA GLU A 137 28.15 -0.98 -62.89
C GLU A 137 27.66 -2.20 -63.66
N GLY A 138 26.57 -2.04 -64.42
CA GLY A 138 26.06 -3.09 -65.29
C GLY A 138 26.97 -3.34 -66.50
N SER A 139 27.22 -4.62 -66.81
CA SER A 139 28.05 -5.06 -67.95
C SER A 139 27.66 -4.51 -69.33
N TYR A 140 26.49 -3.88 -69.46
CA TYR A 140 25.87 -3.46 -70.72
C TYR A 140 25.31 -2.03 -70.74
N SER A 141 25.30 -1.28 -69.63
CA SER A 141 24.54 -0.01 -69.55
C SER A 141 25.33 1.23 -69.15
N HIS A 142 26.54 1.11 -68.58
CA HIS A 142 27.24 2.21 -67.89
C HIS A 142 26.46 2.86 -66.72
N VAL A 143 25.30 2.31 -66.36
CA VAL A 143 24.49 2.73 -65.21
C VAL A 143 25.17 2.24 -63.94
N LYS A 144 25.23 3.14 -62.94
CA LYS A 144 25.65 2.82 -61.59
C LYS A 144 24.41 2.47 -60.77
N TRP A 145 24.35 1.21 -60.35
CA TRP A 145 23.38 0.70 -59.41
C TRP A 145 24.02 0.57 -58.04
N ASP A 146 23.22 0.57 -56.98
CA ASP A 146 23.69 0.35 -55.62
C ASP A 146 22.75 -0.60 -54.88
N SER A 147 23.26 -1.79 -54.55
CA SER A 147 22.56 -2.79 -53.74
C SER A 147 22.88 -2.66 -52.24
N GLY A 148 23.66 -1.65 -51.86
CA GLY A 148 24.02 -1.32 -50.48
C GLY A 148 22.80 -1.18 -49.56
N PRO A 149 21.81 -0.32 -49.85
CA PRO A 149 20.63 -0.18 -48.98
C PRO A 149 19.89 -1.50 -48.75
N MET A 150 19.65 -2.28 -49.81
CA MET A 150 19.06 -3.62 -49.72
C MET A 150 19.89 -4.57 -48.83
N ALA A 151 21.21 -4.60 -49.02
CA ALA A 151 22.10 -5.44 -48.22
C ALA A 151 22.17 -4.99 -46.75
N GLN A 152 22.18 -3.67 -46.51
CA GLN A 152 22.17 -3.05 -45.19
C GLN A 152 20.92 -3.43 -44.40
N TYR A 153 19.75 -3.40 -45.04
CA TYR A 153 18.49 -3.85 -44.45
C TYR A 153 18.48 -5.36 -44.23
N ILE A 154 18.67 -6.16 -45.29
CA ILE A 154 18.42 -7.61 -45.24
C ILE A 154 19.52 -8.34 -44.49
N SER A 155 20.79 -8.15 -44.88
CA SER A 155 21.92 -8.88 -44.30
C SER A 155 22.53 -8.14 -43.11
N GLY A 156 22.58 -6.81 -43.16
CA GLY A 156 23.14 -5.99 -42.09
C GLY A 156 22.35 -6.10 -40.78
N SER A 157 21.01 -6.18 -40.83
CA SER A 157 20.18 -6.37 -39.63
C SER A 157 20.54 -7.66 -38.88
N LYS A 158 20.58 -8.81 -39.56
CA LYS A 158 20.99 -10.09 -39.00
C LYS A 158 22.40 -10.04 -38.42
N LEU A 159 23.34 -9.46 -39.16
CA LEU A 159 24.74 -9.44 -38.74
C LEU A 159 25.00 -8.44 -37.59
N ALA A 160 24.19 -7.38 -37.45
CA ALA A 160 24.22 -6.49 -36.29
C ALA A 160 23.75 -7.21 -35.01
N LEU A 161 22.67 -7.99 -35.11
CA LEU A 161 22.18 -8.83 -34.01
C LEU A 161 23.21 -9.91 -33.63
N ASP A 162 23.81 -10.58 -34.64
CA ASP A 162 24.88 -11.57 -34.43
C ASP A 162 26.12 -10.95 -33.77
N GLN A 163 26.50 -9.74 -34.20
CA GLN A 163 27.62 -9.00 -33.62
C GLN A 163 27.38 -8.66 -32.15
N LEU A 164 26.17 -8.21 -31.79
CA LEU A 164 25.82 -7.87 -30.42
C LEU A 164 25.92 -9.06 -29.46
N LEU A 165 25.60 -10.27 -29.92
CA LEU A 165 25.75 -11.50 -29.11
C LEU A 165 27.12 -12.18 -29.30
N SER A 166 28.05 -11.57 -30.04
CA SER A 166 29.37 -12.16 -30.30
C SER A 166 30.31 -12.05 -29.10
N SER A 167 30.79 -13.21 -28.64
CA SER A 167 31.83 -13.30 -27.60
C SER A 167 33.20 -12.90 -28.18
N PRO A 168 34.08 -12.20 -27.43
CA PRO A 168 33.96 -11.84 -26.01
C PRO A 168 33.41 -10.43 -25.75
N ASN A 169 33.11 -9.64 -26.78
CA ASN A 169 32.85 -8.21 -26.64
C ASN A 169 31.38 -7.90 -26.32
N TYR A 170 30.43 -8.67 -26.87
CA TYR A 170 28.99 -8.46 -26.74
C TYR A 170 28.55 -7.01 -27.02
N SER A 171 29.05 -6.49 -28.15
CA SER A 171 28.94 -5.08 -28.51
C SER A 171 28.99 -4.87 -30.02
N THR A 172 28.28 -3.84 -30.48
CA THR A 172 28.24 -3.35 -31.86
C THR A 172 29.17 -2.16 -32.12
N LYS A 173 29.95 -1.73 -31.11
CA LYS A 173 30.86 -0.58 -31.19
C LYS A 173 31.95 -0.77 -32.26
N GLY A 174 32.15 0.27 -33.09
CA GLY A 174 33.06 0.20 -34.24
C GLY A 174 32.68 -0.83 -35.32
N TRP A 175 31.49 -1.44 -35.26
CA TRP A 175 31.02 -2.38 -36.27
C TRP A 175 30.45 -1.64 -37.49
N SER A 176 30.58 -2.26 -38.67
CA SER A 176 30.05 -1.71 -39.92
C SER A 176 29.75 -2.79 -40.94
N TYR A 177 28.78 -2.51 -41.81
CA TYR A 177 28.37 -3.40 -42.88
C TYR A 177 27.97 -2.63 -44.14
N SER A 178 28.44 -3.09 -45.30
CA SER A 178 28.11 -2.48 -46.61
C SER A 178 28.25 -0.94 -46.65
N GLY A 179 29.31 -0.41 -46.01
CA GLY A 179 29.58 1.03 -45.93
C GLY A 179 28.78 1.81 -44.87
N LEU A 180 27.87 1.16 -44.13
CA LEU A 180 27.11 1.75 -43.03
C LEU A 180 27.72 1.32 -41.68
N SER A 181 28.11 2.29 -40.85
CA SER A 181 28.72 2.05 -39.53
C SER A 181 27.73 2.31 -38.40
N VAL A 182 27.84 1.53 -37.33
CA VAL A 182 27.25 1.88 -36.03
C VAL A 182 28.04 3.06 -35.47
N LEU A 183 27.36 4.14 -35.12
CA LEU A 183 27.98 5.29 -34.44
C LEU A 183 28.29 4.91 -32.99
N ASP A 184 29.47 5.29 -32.48
CA ASP A 184 29.88 4.92 -31.13
C ASP A 184 28.91 5.42 -30.04
N ASP A 185 28.23 6.56 -30.25
CA ASP A 185 27.21 7.12 -29.35
C ASP A 185 25.88 6.33 -29.39
N ASN A 186 25.63 5.56 -30.45
CA ASN A 186 24.46 4.69 -30.60
C ASN A 186 24.77 3.23 -30.26
N ALA A 187 26.06 2.87 -30.13
CA ALA A 187 26.49 1.48 -29.98
C ALA A 187 26.00 0.87 -28.66
N VAL A 188 25.52 -0.36 -28.73
CA VAL A 188 25.06 -1.10 -27.54
C VAL A 188 26.18 -2.00 -27.05
N GLU A 189 26.46 -1.95 -25.75
CA GLU A 189 27.49 -2.74 -25.07
C GLU A 189 26.82 -3.54 -23.94
N LEU A 190 26.43 -4.79 -24.19
CA LEU A 190 25.67 -5.59 -23.21
C LEU A 190 26.41 -5.73 -21.87
N LYS A 191 27.74 -5.78 -21.88
CA LYS A 191 28.56 -5.86 -20.67
C LYS A 191 28.46 -4.64 -19.75
N SER A 192 28.06 -3.46 -20.27
CA SER A 192 27.88 -2.26 -19.44
C SER A 192 26.87 -2.46 -18.30
N PHE A 193 25.84 -3.30 -18.50
CA PHE A 193 24.85 -3.66 -17.48
C PHE A 193 25.51 -4.40 -16.30
N GLU A 194 26.41 -5.35 -16.60
CA GLU A 194 27.16 -6.11 -15.60
C GLU A 194 28.16 -5.21 -14.86
N GLU A 195 28.93 -4.40 -15.59
CA GLU A 195 29.93 -3.48 -15.01
C GLU A 195 29.28 -2.42 -14.11
N THR A 196 28.09 -1.95 -14.49
CA THR A 196 27.25 -1.01 -13.72
C THR A 196 26.63 -1.70 -12.51
N GLY A 197 26.04 -2.89 -12.66
CA GLY A 197 25.50 -3.67 -11.53
C GLY A 197 26.56 -4.00 -10.47
N GLN A 198 27.75 -4.43 -10.91
CA GLN A 198 28.90 -4.63 -10.03
C GLN A 198 29.33 -3.34 -9.29
N SER A 199 29.00 -2.14 -9.80
CA SER A 199 29.29 -0.89 -9.08
C SER A 199 28.36 -0.68 -7.87
N PHE A 200 27.08 -1.02 -8.00
CA PHE A 200 26.12 -1.02 -6.89
C PHE A 200 26.45 -2.09 -5.86
N ASP A 201 26.85 -3.29 -6.29
CA ASP A 201 27.32 -4.34 -5.39
C ASP A 201 28.58 -3.93 -4.61
N ARG A 202 29.51 -3.20 -5.23
CA ARG A 202 30.69 -2.62 -4.54
C ARG A 202 30.28 -1.54 -3.54
N ALA A 203 29.28 -0.71 -3.86
CA ALA A 203 28.77 0.31 -2.93
C ALA A 203 28.07 -0.33 -1.72
N LYS A 204 27.22 -1.34 -1.93
CA LYS A 204 26.64 -2.15 -0.85
C LYS A 204 27.73 -2.75 0.03
N GLN A 205 28.71 -3.44 -0.56
CA GLN A 205 29.81 -4.07 0.18
C GLN A 205 30.65 -3.05 0.98
N PHE A 206 30.83 -1.83 0.46
CA PHE A 206 31.47 -0.75 1.19
C PHE A 206 30.70 -0.42 2.48
N PHE A 207 29.38 -0.22 2.41
CA PHE A 207 28.56 0.10 3.59
C PHE A 207 28.52 -1.05 4.61
N GLU A 208 28.41 -2.31 4.17
CA GLU A 208 28.48 -3.49 5.05
C GLU A 208 29.79 -3.50 5.85
N HIS A 209 30.92 -3.38 5.16
CA HIS A 209 32.23 -3.44 5.79
C HIS A 209 32.49 -2.28 6.74
N HIS A 210 32.03 -1.07 6.40
CA HIS A 210 32.21 0.10 7.26
C HIS A 210 31.27 0.08 8.46
N SER A 211 30.04 -0.43 8.34
CA SER A 211 29.18 -0.71 9.50
C SER A 211 29.88 -1.66 10.48
N ASP A 212 30.49 -2.74 9.99
CA ASP A 212 31.20 -3.71 10.83
C ASP A 212 32.44 -3.11 11.52
N ILE A 213 33.18 -2.23 10.85
CA ILE A 213 34.32 -1.49 11.43
C ILE A 213 33.83 -0.53 12.52
N VAL A 214 32.80 0.26 12.25
CA VAL A 214 32.25 1.24 13.20
C VAL A 214 31.70 0.52 14.44
N ASN A 215 31.00 -0.60 14.25
CA ASN A 215 30.53 -1.47 15.34
C ASN A 215 31.69 -2.03 16.20
N GLN A 216 32.83 -2.40 15.58
CA GLN A 216 34.03 -2.81 16.32
C GLN A 216 34.62 -1.65 17.14
N TRP A 217 34.61 -0.42 16.62
CA TRP A 217 35.06 0.76 17.36
C TRP A 217 34.12 1.05 18.54
N MET A 218 32.81 1.08 18.33
CA MET A 218 31.80 1.27 19.39
C MET A 218 31.96 0.23 20.50
N THR A 219 32.09 -1.05 20.14
CA THR A 219 32.33 -2.16 21.07
C THR A 219 33.63 -1.97 21.85
N SER A 220 34.71 -1.54 21.19
CA SER A 220 36.03 -1.30 21.82
C SER A 220 36.03 -0.09 22.75
N LEU A 221 35.18 0.90 22.49
CA LEU A 221 34.97 2.08 23.34
C LEU A 221 34.02 1.79 24.52
N GLY A 222 33.23 0.72 24.43
CA GLY A 222 32.26 0.27 25.43
C GLY A 222 30.98 1.12 25.51
N GLU A 223 29.86 0.49 25.83
CA GLU A 223 28.58 1.15 26.18
C GLU A 223 28.62 1.64 27.64
N ASP A 224 28.07 2.83 27.89
CA ASP A 224 27.54 3.52 29.10
C ASP A 224 28.03 3.23 30.55
N GLN A 225 29.03 2.37 30.75
CA GLN A 225 29.61 2.02 32.05
C GLN A 225 31.15 2.17 32.05
N ALA A 226 31.71 2.73 30.98
CA ALA A 226 33.15 2.92 30.84
C ALA A 226 33.63 4.14 31.66
N ALA A 227 34.30 3.89 32.78
CA ALA A 227 34.73 4.86 33.81
C ALA A 227 35.69 6.00 33.36
N TRP A 228 35.91 6.18 32.06
CA TRP A 228 36.74 7.23 31.46
C TRP A 228 35.95 8.23 30.60
N LYS A 229 34.65 8.00 30.35
CA LYS A 229 33.82 8.86 29.48
C LYS A 229 33.14 10.00 30.24
N GLY A 230 33.41 11.24 29.82
CA GLY A 230 32.55 12.41 30.08
C GLY A 230 31.81 12.83 28.80
N LYS A 231 30.96 13.87 28.87
CA LYS A 231 30.05 14.34 27.78
C LYS A 231 30.60 14.19 26.35
N ALA A 232 31.83 14.67 26.08
CA ALA A 232 32.44 14.62 24.76
C ALA A 232 32.70 13.20 24.21
N ALA A 233 32.96 12.21 25.08
CA ALA A 233 33.18 10.82 24.70
C ALA A 233 31.86 10.04 24.48
N SER A 234 30.78 10.45 25.14
CA SER A 234 29.43 9.95 24.88
C SER A 234 28.92 10.49 23.54
N LEU A 235 29.06 11.79 23.28
CA LEU A 235 28.71 12.42 22.01
C LEU A 235 29.46 11.80 20.81
N PHE A 236 30.75 11.50 20.97
CA PHE A 236 31.52 10.80 19.94
C PHE A 236 31.06 9.36 19.70
N TRP A 237 30.60 8.65 20.74
CA TRP A 237 30.05 7.31 20.58
C TRP A 237 28.71 7.34 19.83
N HIS A 238 27.85 8.32 20.14
CA HIS A 238 26.57 8.50 19.44
C HIS A 238 26.77 8.81 17.94
N LEU A 239 27.74 9.67 17.58
CA LEU A 239 28.13 9.88 16.17
C LEU A 239 28.54 8.58 15.43
N LEU A 240 29.14 7.61 16.14
CA LEU A 240 29.46 6.32 15.55
C LEU A 240 28.19 5.47 15.38
N ASP A 241 27.25 5.52 16.32
CA ASP A 241 25.98 4.81 16.22
C ASP A 241 25.09 5.37 15.10
N GLU A 242 24.97 6.70 14.95
CA GLU A 242 24.32 7.36 13.81
C GLU A 242 24.92 6.89 12.47
N LEU A 243 26.26 6.89 12.38
CA LEU A 243 26.97 6.50 11.16
C LEU A 243 26.77 5.02 10.83
N LYS A 244 26.81 4.15 11.84
CA LYS A 244 26.51 2.72 11.72
C LYS A 244 25.06 2.50 11.29
N THR A 245 24.11 3.18 11.92
CA THR A 245 22.67 3.14 11.61
C THR A 245 22.40 3.57 10.18
N ASN A 246 23.09 4.61 9.70
CA ASN A 246 23.03 5.03 8.30
C ASN A 246 23.64 3.98 7.35
N TYR A 247 24.79 3.40 7.67
CA TYR A 247 25.39 2.33 6.84
C TYR A 247 24.53 1.07 6.78
N ASP A 248 24.06 0.52 7.91
CA ASP A 248 23.12 -0.61 7.93
C ASP A 248 21.81 -0.24 7.20
N GLY A 249 21.37 1.02 7.32
CA GLY A 249 20.24 1.59 6.60
C GLY A 249 20.41 1.58 5.07
N TYR A 250 21.58 1.97 4.54
CA TYR A 250 21.87 1.88 3.11
C TYR A 250 21.96 0.43 2.64
N VAL A 251 22.59 -0.46 3.43
CA VAL A 251 22.65 -1.89 3.12
C VAL A 251 21.24 -2.48 3.03
N SER A 252 20.35 -2.14 3.97
CA SER A 252 18.95 -2.58 3.93
C SER A 252 18.21 -2.05 2.69
N GLN A 253 18.46 -0.80 2.28
CA GLN A 253 17.85 -0.21 1.08
C GLN A 253 18.40 -0.82 -0.23
N LEU A 254 19.61 -1.39 -0.21
CA LEU A 254 20.24 -2.07 -1.34
C LEU A 254 19.95 -3.59 -1.38
N GLY A 255 18.97 -4.07 -0.61
CA GLY A 255 18.52 -5.46 -0.57
C GLY A 255 18.94 -6.28 0.67
N GLY A 256 19.49 -5.63 1.71
CA GLY A 256 19.95 -6.29 2.94
C GLY A 256 21.29 -7.01 2.76
N ARG A 257 21.87 -7.55 3.84
CA ARG A 257 23.20 -8.21 3.82
C ARG A 257 23.16 -9.50 2.98
N GLU A 258 22.29 -10.41 3.35
CA GLU A 258 22.01 -11.64 2.61
C GLU A 258 21.03 -11.35 1.45
N TYR A 259 21.56 -11.28 0.21
CA TYR A 259 20.76 -11.07 -1.00
C TYR A 259 20.83 -12.28 -1.91
N SER A 260 19.68 -12.78 -2.36
CA SER A 260 19.57 -13.90 -3.30
C SER A 260 19.08 -13.39 -4.65
N ALA A 261 20.01 -13.22 -5.59
CA ALA A 261 19.68 -12.82 -6.96
C ALA A 261 18.77 -13.86 -7.65
N LYS A 262 17.83 -13.34 -8.46
CA LYS A 262 16.99 -14.14 -9.35
C LYS A 262 17.67 -14.37 -10.70
N ASN A 263 18.51 -13.44 -11.13
CA ASN A 263 19.16 -13.44 -12.42
C ASN A 263 20.67 -13.72 -12.32
N SER A 264 21.27 -13.98 -13.48
CA SER A 264 22.71 -13.90 -13.67
C SER A 264 22.99 -13.16 -14.96
N THR A 265 24.10 -12.45 -15.01
CA THR A 265 24.49 -11.67 -16.20
C THR A 265 25.05 -12.56 -17.31
N LEU A 266 25.15 -12.01 -18.52
CA LEU A 266 25.74 -12.64 -19.69
C LEU A 266 27.20 -13.08 -19.50
N GLY A 267 27.98 -12.39 -18.65
CA GLY A 267 29.34 -12.80 -18.26
C GLY A 267 29.39 -13.88 -17.19
N GLY A 268 28.24 -14.29 -16.64
CA GLY A 268 28.13 -15.27 -15.56
C GLY A 268 28.31 -14.67 -14.15
N TYR A 269 28.31 -13.35 -14.01
CA TYR A 269 28.29 -12.69 -12.70
C TYR A 269 26.90 -12.84 -12.05
N VAL A 270 26.90 -13.16 -10.75
CA VAL A 270 25.69 -13.26 -9.92
C VAL A 270 25.58 -11.99 -9.07
N PRO A 271 24.50 -11.19 -9.25
CA PRO A 271 24.22 -9.97 -8.49
C PRO A 271 24.21 -10.16 -6.97
N LYS A 272 24.48 -9.07 -6.23
CA LYS A 272 24.47 -9.04 -4.76
C LYS A 272 23.58 -7.95 -4.16
N SER A 273 22.87 -7.20 -4.99
CA SER A 273 21.96 -6.12 -4.62
C SER A 273 20.76 -6.08 -5.56
N GLU A 274 19.66 -5.48 -5.11
CA GLU A 274 18.43 -5.34 -5.90
C GLU A 274 18.66 -4.58 -7.22
N LEU A 275 19.44 -3.49 -7.17
CA LEU A 275 19.81 -2.69 -8.35
C LEU A 275 20.64 -3.51 -9.36
N SER A 276 21.58 -4.34 -8.88
CA SER A 276 22.37 -5.18 -9.79
C SER A 276 21.58 -6.35 -10.36
N ASP A 277 20.56 -6.86 -9.67
CA ASP A 277 19.70 -7.94 -10.17
C ASP A 277 18.68 -7.43 -11.20
N ALA A 278 18.14 -6.23 -10.99
CA ALA A 278 17.31 -5.54 -11.99
C ALA A 278 18.08 -5.28 -13.30
N LEU A 279 19.33 -4.78 -13.22
CA LEU A 279 20.18 -4.62 -14.41
C LEU A 279 20.52 -5.96 -15.09
N ALA A 280 20.69 -7.04 -14.32
CA ALA A 280 20.89 -8.38 -14.90
C ALA A 280 19.62 -8.90 -15.59
N ALA A 281 18.43 -8.63 -15.06
CA ALA A 281 17.15 -8.94 -15.70
C ALA A 281 17.02 -8.22 -17.05
N ALA A 282 17.23 -6.90 -17.09
CA ALA A 282 17.15 -6.12 -18.33
C ALA A 282 18.20 -6.55 -19.38
N GLN A 283 19.41 -6.91 -18.95
CA GLN A 283 20.44 -7.47 -19.84
C GLN A 283 19.98 -8.81 -20.47
N ASN A 284 19.32 -9.67 -19.70
CA ASN A 284 18.78 -10.93 -20.20
C ASN A 284 17.57 -10.72 -21.12
N ALA A 285 16.64 -9.82 -20.77
CA ALA A 285 15.51 -9.47 -21.64
C ALA A 285 15.97 -8.95 -23.00
N LEU A 286 16.98 -8.07 -23.04
CA LEU A 286 17.58 -7.58 -24.29
C LEU A 286 18.26 -8.69 -25.09
N LYS A 287 19.01 -9.59 -24.44
CA LYS A 287 19.62 -10.76 -25.07
C LYS A 287 18.57 -11.70 -25.67
N GLU A 288 17.48 -11.96 -24.96
CA GLU A 288 16.37 -12.81 -25.41
C GLU A 288 15.62 -12.17 -26.57
N ALA A 289 15.29 -10.88 -26.49
CA ALA A 289 14.70 -10.11 -27.58
C ALA A 289 15.57 -10.15 -28.86
N VAL A 290 16.88 -9.96 -28.75
CA VAL A 290 17.83 -10.09 -29.86
C VAL A 290 17.86 -11.52 -30.42
N THR A 291 17.79 -12.54 -29.57
CA THR A 291 17.73 -13.96 -29.97
C THR A 291 16.44 -14.29 -30.72
N SER A 292 15.31 -13.73 -30.28
CA SER A 292 14.01 -13.84 -30.97
C SER A 292 14.05 -13.18 -32.35
N LEU A 293 14.64 -12.00 -32.48
CA LEU A 293 14.84 -11.34 -33.79
C LEU A 293 15.76 -12.14 -34.73
N GLN A 294 16.86 -12.70 -34.22
CA GLN A 294 17.73 -13.59 -35.01
C GLN A 294 16.96 -14.82 -35.52
N THR A 295 16.07 -15.37 -34.69
CA THR A 295 15.22 -16.52 -35.02
C THR A 295 14.16 -16.15 -36.06
N ALA A 296 13.47 -15.02 -35.89
CA ALA A 296 12.50 -14.49 -36.84
C ALA A 296 13.14 -14.23 -38.22
N TRP A 297 14.31 -13.57 -38.24
CA TRP A 297 15.08 -13.36 -39.47
C TRP A 297 15.47 -14.69 -40.13
N SER A 298 15.95 -15.65 -39.35
CA SER A 298 16.37 -16.96 -39.89
C SER A 298 15.19 -17.75 -40.46
N ASN A 299 13.98 -17.59 -39.89
CA ASN A 299 12.75 -18.16 -40.43
C ASN A 299 12.29 -17.45 -41.71
N TRP A 300 12.39 -16.12 -41.78
CA TRP A 300 12.08 -15.34 -42.98
C TRP A 300 13.02 -15.65 -44.15
N ALA A 301 14.30 -15.89 -43.88
CA ALA A 301 15.30 -16.23 -44.89
C ALA A 301 15.34 -17.72 -45.29
N LYS A 302 14.55 -18.57 -44.63
CA LYS A 302 14.67 -20.04 -44.72
C LYS A 302 14.32 -20.64 -46.07
N ASP A 303 13.40 -20.02 -46.80
CA ASP A 303 12.89 -20.50 -48.07
C ASP A 303 13.35 -19.66 -49.28
N GLY A 304 14.31 -18.76 -49.06
CA GLY A 304 14.86 -17.86 -50.08
C GLY A 304 13.99 -16.64 -50.41
N LYS A 305 12.79 -16.50 -49.82
CA LYS A 305 11.87 -15.38 -50.10
C LYS A 305 12.24 -14.07 -49.38
N HIS A 306 13.35 -14.03 -48.66
CA HIS A 306 13.98 -12.78 -48.27
C HIS A 306 14.69 -12.10 -49.47
N ASP A 307 14.94 -12.82 -50.56
CA ASP A 307 15.38 -12.24 -51.84
C ASP A 307 14.22 -11.54 -52.57
N PRO A 308 14.27 -10.22 -52.80
CA PRO A 308 13.21 -9.52 -53.55
C PRO A 308 13.09 -10.01 -55.00
N HIS A 309 14.14 -10.59 -55.59
CA HIS A 309 14.10 -11.13 -56.96
C HIS A 309 13.27 -12.42 -57.07
N TYR A 310 13.09 -13.16 -55.97
CA TYR A 310 12.13 -14.27 -55.92
C TYR A 310 10.72 -13.78 -56.24
N HIS A 311 10.31 -12.64 -55.66
CA HIS A 311 8.99 -12.06 -55.85
C HIS A 311 8.78 -11.54 -57.27
N VAL A 312 9.82 -10.94 -57.88
CA VAL A 312 9.82 -10.60 -59.31
C VAL A 312 9.55 -11.85 -60.15
N LYS A 313 10.30 -12.95 -59.94
CA LYS A 313 10.10 -14.18 -60.70
C LYS A 313 8.68 -14.75 -60.52
N GLN A 314 8.17 -14.81 -59.28
CA GLN A 314 6.82 -15.34 -59.00
C GLN A 314 5.71 -14.56 -59.71
N ILE A 315 5.84 -13.25 -59.83
CA ILE A 315 4.84 -12.43 -60.56
C ILE A 315 4.97 -12.62 -62.07
N LEU A 316 6.19 -12.74 -62.60
CA LEU A 316 6.41 -13.05 -64.02
C LEU A 316 5.91 -14.46 -64.39
N ASP A 317 6.04 -15.44 -63.50
CA ASP A 317 5.47 -16.79 -63.67
C ASP A 317 3.93 -16.72 -63.76
N LYS A 318 3.26 -16.06 -62.81
CA LYS A 318 1.79 -15.86 -62.82
C LYS A 318 1.31 -15.04 -64.03
N LEU A 319 2.09 -14.05 -64.47
CA LEU A 319 1.80 -13.30 -65.67
C LEU A 319 1.90 -14.18 -66.93
N THR A 320 2.88 -15.09 -66.95
CA THR A 320 3.06 -16.06 -68.04
C THR A 320 1.88 -17.02 -68.12
N GLU A 321 1.41 -17.56 -66.99
CA GLU A 321 0.17 -18.35 -66.91
C GLU A 321 -1.01 -17.56 -67.48
N TRP A 322 -1.22 -16.31 -67.05
CA TRP A 322 -2.29 -15.46 -67.55
C TRP A 322 -2.21 -15.22 -69.07
N VAL A 323 -1.01 -14.98 -69.61
CA VAL A 323 -0.79 -14.82 -71.07
C VAL A 323 -1.15 -16.10 -71.81
N ILE A 324 -0.72 -17.25 -71.30
CA ILE A 324 -0.97 -18.57 -71.91
C ILE A 324 -2.45 -18.93 -71.90
N ASP A 325 -3.21 -18.48 -70.91
CA ASP A 325 -4.67 -18.70 -70.86
C ASP A 325 -5.47 -17.69 -71.71
N ASN A 326 -5.09 -16.40 -71.72
CA ASN A 326 -5.95 -15.31 -72.20
C ASN A 326 -5.49 -14.63 -73.50
N ASN A 327 -4.22 -14.81 -73.90
CA ASN A 327 -3.64 -14.18 -75.08
C ASN A 327 -3.31 -15.21 -76.18
N ILE A 328 -2.59 -16.27 -75.81
CA ILE A 328 -2.05 -17.26 -76.76
C ILE A 328 -3.10 -18.12 -77.48
N PRO A 329 -4.14 -18.67 -76.82
CA PRO A 329 -5.09 -19.59 -77.47
C PRO A 329 -6.04 -18.89 -78.43
N HIS A 330 -6.10 -17.56 -78.34
CA HIS A 330 -7.06 -16.70 -79.03
C HIS A 330 -6.52 -16.08 -80.33
N VAL A 331 -5.37 -16.55 -80.82
CA VAL A 331 -4.82 -16.18 -82.13
C VAL A 331 -5.16 -17.22 -83.19
N ASN A 332 -5.98 -16.81 -84.16
CA ASN A 332 -6.29 -17.59 -85.35
C ASN A 332 -5.19 -17.48 -86.40
N VAL A 333 -4.86 -18.60 -87.04
CA VAL A 333 -3.93 -18.69 -88.15
C VAL A 333 -4.67 -19.15 -89.41
N LYS A 334 -4.63 -18.36 -90.49
CA LYS A 334 -5.27 -18.69 -91.77
C LYS A 334 -4.27 -18.65 -92.91
N THR A 335 -3.95 -19.82 -93.46
CA THR A 335 -3.18 -19.93 -94.70
C THR A 335 -4.13 -19.81 -95.90
N SER A 336 -3.91 -18.83 -96.76
CA SER A 336 -4.69 -18.59 -97.98
C SER A 336 -3.81 -18.78 -99.21
N THR A 337 -4.33 -19.48 -100.22
CA THR A 337 -3.63 -19.68 -101.51
C THR A 337 -4.33 -18.85 -102.58
N TYR A 338 -3.56 -18.08 -103.34
CA TYR A 338 -4.07 -17.35 -104.52
C TYR A 338 -3.36 -17.82 -105.79
N TYR A 339 -4.09 -17.81 -106.91
CA TYR A 339 -3.58 -18.16 -108.22
C TYR A 339 -3.64 -16.94 -109.14
N SER A 340 -2.54 -16.66 -109.84
CA SER A 340 -2.43 -15.64 -110.88
C SER A 340 -1.82 -16.24 -112.16
N PRO A 341 -2.15 -15.75 -113.37
CA PRO A 341 -1.68 -16.32 -114.64
C PRO A 341 -0.16 -16.32 -114.89
N GLY A 342 0.66 -15.80 -113.96
CA GLY A 342 2.13 -15.86 -114.00
C GLY A 342 2.76 -16.64 -112.83
N GLY A 343 1.96 -17.24 -111.95
CA GLY A 343 2.40 -17.91 -110.72
C GLY A 343 1.38 -17.71 -109.59
N GLY A 344 1.17 -18.74 -108.78
CA GLY A 344 0.38 -18.68 -107.55
C GLY A 344 1.27 -18.62 -106.30
N GLY A 345 0.70 -18.21 -105.18
CA GLY A 345 1.42 -18.12 -103.90
C GLY A 345 0.51 -18.40 -102.70
N THR A 346 1.13 -18.74 -101.58
CA THR A 346 0.50 -18.84 -100.27
C THR A 346 0.86 -17.63 -99.42
N TYR A 347 -0.07 -17.16 -98.60
CA TYR A 347 0.19 -16.22 -97.52
C TYR A 347 -0.54 -16.66 -96.26
N THR A 348 0.07 -16.42 -95.11
CA THR A 348 -0.52 -16.70 -93.79
C THR A 348 -0.94 -15.37 -93.17
N SER A 349 -2.22 -15.24 -92.85
CA SER A 349 -2.76 -14.12 -92.08
C SER A 349 -3.07 -14.56 -90.65
N TYR A 350 -2.85 -13.67 -89.69
CA TYR A 350 -3.10 -13.88 -88.27
C TYR A 350 -4.14 -12.86 -87.78
N SER A 351 -5.08 -13.29 -86.96
CA SER A 351 -6.17 -12.46 -86.41
C SER A 351 -6.60 -12.99 -85.04
N THR A 352 -7.19 -12.16 -84.18
CA THR A 352 -7.61 -12.58 -82.83
C THR A 352 -9.09 -12.97 -82.75
N THR A 353 -9.49 -13.77 -81.76
CA THR A 353 -10.91 -14.03 -81.43
C THR A 353 -11.49 -12.93 -80.53
N ALA A 354 -12.80 -12.99 -80.23
CA ALA A 354 -13.45 -11.99 -79.37
C ALA A 354 -13.00 -12.07 -77.89
N GLU A 355 -12.50 -13.23 -77.49
CA GLU A 355 -12.04 -13.55 -76.13
C GLU A 355 -10.58 -13.13 -75.89
N PHE A 356 -9.83 -12.78 -76.94
CA PHE A 356 -8.42 -12.38 -76.84
C PHE A 356 -8.20 -11.20 -75.89
N LYS A 357 -7.19 -11.34 -75.01
CA LYS A 357 -6.77 -10.30 -74.08
C LYS A 357 -5.32 -9.87 -74.30
N GLN A 358 -5.12 -8.56 -74.34
CA GLN A 358 -3.81 -7.91 -74.27
C GLN A 358 -3.66 -7.14 -72.95
N THR A 359 -4.78 -6.76 -72.33
CA THR A 359 -4.83 -6.10 -71.03
C THR A 359 -4.81 -7.14 -69.92
N SER A 360 -3.64 -7.32 -69.30
CA SER A 360 -3.43 -8.14 -68.10
C SER A 360 -4.04 -7.48 -66.85
N PRO A 361 -4.06 -8.17 -65.68
CA PRO A 361 -4.45 -7.55 -64.41
C PRO A 361 -3.64 -6.28 -64.06
N TYR A 362 -2.40 -6.17 -64.56
CA TYR A 362 -1.55 -5.00 -64.39
C TYR A 362 -1.80 -3.92 -65.47
N GLY A 363 -2.24 -4.32 -66.68
CA GLY A 363 -2.49 -3.44 -67.83
C GLY A 363 -2.06 -4.05 -69.16
N ASP A 364 -2.06 -3.24 -70.22
CA ASP A 364 -1.57 -3.61 -71.56
C ASP A 364 -0.07 -3.93 -71.53
N LEU A 365 0.29 -5.15 -71.93
CA LEU A 365 1.66 -5.67 -71.89
C LEU A 365 2.68 -4.88 -72.73
N THR A 366 2.23 -4.03 -73.64
CA THR A 366 3.09 -3.13 -74.44
C THR A 366 3.50 -1.86 -73.70
N GLN A 367 2.84 -1.50 -72.59
CA GLN A 367 2.96 -0.21 -71.93
C GLN A 367 3.89 -0.25 -70.73
N HIS A 368 4.81 0.71 -70.63
CA HIS A 368 5.70 0.90 -69.47
C HIS A 368 4.96 0.88 -68.13
N THR A 369 3.82 1.57 -68.04
CA THR A 369 2.99 1.65 -66.82
C THR A 369 2.51 0.29 -66.30
N THR A 370 2.36 -0.71 -67.18
CA THR A 370 2.02 -2.09 -66.80
C THR A 370 3.20 -2.75 -66.08
N TRP A 371 4.41 -2.54 -66.59
CA TRP A 371 5.64 -3.09 -66.03
C TRP A 371 6.09 -2.37 -64.77
N THR A 372 5.78 -1.07 -64.62
CA THR A 372 5.91 -0.34 -63.33
C THR A 372 5.07 -1.02 -62.25
N LYS A 373 3.79 -1.31 -62.52
CA LYS A 373 2.93 -2.02 -61.56
C LYS A 373 3.38 -3.45 -61.25
N ILE A 374 4.03 -4.13 -62.19
CA ILE A 374 4.64 -5.45 -61.95
C ILE A 374 5.84 -5.32 -61.01
N ALA A 375 6.68 -4.29 -61.18
CA ALA A 375 7.80 -4.00 -60.28
C ALA A 375 7.31 -3.60 -58.87
N ASP A 376 6.34 -2.70 -58.77
CA ASP A 376 5.76 -2.29 -57.48
C ASP A 376 5.07 -3.47 -56.77
N ALA A 377 4.33 -4.32 -57.49
CA ALA A 377 3.72 -5.53 -56.91
C ALA A 377 4.77 -6.56 -56.42
N ALA A 378 5.96 -6.61 -57.02
CA ALA A 378 7.05 -7.46 -56.53
C ALA A 378 7.63 -6.92 -55.21
N VAL A 379 7.84 -5.60 -55.13
CA VAL A 379 8.29 -4.91 -53.91
C VAL A 379 7.25 -5.05 -52.78
N GLU A 380 5.97 -4.86 -53.09
CA GLU A 380 4.85 -5.05 -52.17
C GLU A 380 4.78 -6.51 -51.69
N SER A 381 4.86 -7.49 -52.60
CA SER A 381 4.83 -8.90 -52.23
C SER A 381 6.00 -9.31 -51.33
N TRP A 382 7.19 -8.73 -51.52
CA TRP A 382 8.34 -8.94 -50.66
C TRP A 382 8.16 -8.28 -49.29
N SER A 383 7.68 -7.03 -49.24
CA SER A 383 7.41 -6.33 -47.97
C SER A 383 6.34 -7.04 -47.14
N ASN A 384 5.25 -7.48 -47.77
CA ASN A 384 4.19 -8.24 -47.10
C ASN A 384 4.71 -9.57 -46.54
N HIS A 385 5.66 -10.22 -47.22
CA HIS A 385 6.31 -11.42 -46.69
C HIS A 385 7.21 -11.10 -45.49
N ALA A 386 8.01 -10.03 -45.56
CA ALA A 386 8.81 -9.55 -44.44
C ALA A 386 7.93 -9.23 -43.21
N ASP A 387 6.82 -8.50 -43.38
CA ASP A 387 5.92 -8.20 -42.26
C ASP A 387 5.28 -9.45 -41.67
N SER A 388 4.85 -10.41 -42.50
CA SER A 388 4.25 -11.67 -42.04
C SER A 388 5.19 -12.53 -41.19
N MET A 389 6.50 -12.31 -41.26
CA MET A 389 7.53 -13.10 -40.58
C MET A 389 8.30 -12.34 -39.50
N LEU A 390 8.40 -11.00 -39.61
CA LEU A 390 9.27 -10.17 -38.78
C LEU A 390 8.51 -9.18 -37.88
N LYS A 391 7.32 -8.72 -38.30
CA LYS A 391 6.62 -7.62 -37.62
C LYS A 391 6.19 -7.99 -36.20
N GLN A 392 5.47 -9.09 -36.05
CA GLN A 392 4.98 -9.53 -34.75
C GLN A 392 6.12 -9.91 -33.77
N PRO A 393 7.14 -10.71 -34.17
CA PRO A 393 8.30 -10.96 -33.29
C PRO A 393 9.07 -9.69 -32.89
N ALA A 394 9.07 -8.65 -33.72
CA ALA A 394 9.70 -7.39 -33.40
C ALA A 394 8.89 -6.52 -32.42
N ILE A 395 7.56 -6.52 -32.52
CA ILE A 395 6.66 -5.89 -31.54
C ILE A 395 6.84 -6.56 -30.16
N GLU A 396 6.82 -7.90 -30.11
CA GLU A 396 7.05 -8.67 -28.89
C GLU A 396 8.44 -8.39 -28.28
N ALA A 397 9.48 -8.37 -29.11
CA ALA A 397 10.83 -8.07 -28.67
C ALA A 397 10.97 -6.64 -28.10
N LEU A 398 10.33 -5.64 -28.74
CA LEU A 398 10.27 -4.25 -28.25
C LEU A 398 9.52 -4.14 -26.93
N SER A 399 8.36 -4.79 -26.80
CA SER A 399 7.55 -4.82 -25.58
C SER A 399 8.32 -5.43 -24.41
N ASN A 400 8.92 -6.61 -24.62
CA ASN A 400 9.69 -7.31 -23.57
C ASN A 400 10.87 -6.47 -23.04
N VAL A 401 11.61 -5.77 -23.92
CA VAL A 401 12.71 -4.89 -23.50
C VAL A 401 12.20 -3.64 -22.80
N LYS A 402 11.08 -3.07 -23.25
CA LYS A 402 10.45 -1.90 -22.61
C LYS A 402 10.00 -2.23 -21.18
N ASN A 403 9.29 -3.35 -21.00
CA ASN A 403 8.79 -3.78 -19.70
C ASN A 403 9.93 -4.08 -18.72
N ALA A 404 10.95 -4.81 -19.16
CA ALA A 404 12.15 -5.05 -18.34
C ALA A 404 12.93 -3.76 -17.99
N TRP A 405 12.78 -2.69 -18.77
CA TRP A 405 13.35 -1.38 -18.45
C TRP A 405 12.47 -0.52 -17.54
N ALA A 406 11.14 -0.73 -17.55
CA ALA A 406 10.23 -0.18 -16.56
C ALA A 406 10.50 -0.78 -15.17
N ASP A 407 10.65 -2.11 -15.08
CA ASP A 407 11.07 -2.80 -13.84
C ASP A 407 12.38 -2.23 -13.27
N VAL A 408 13.36 -1.91 -14.13
CA VAL A 408 14.60 -1.23 -13.71
C VAL A 408 14.32 0.17 -13.18
N GLN A 409 13.47 0.96 -13.85
CA GLN A 409 13.14 2.31 -13.39
C GLN A 409 12.47 2.30 -12.01
N ASP A 410 11.54 1.37 -11.75
CA ASP A 410 10.86 1.24 -10.47
C ASP A 410 11.81 0.88 -9.32
N VAL A 411 12.81 0.03 -9.56
CA VAL A 411 13.84 -0.28 -8.56
C VAL A 411 14.76 0.93 -8.34
N PHE A 412 15.12 1.66 -9.40
CA PHE A 412 16.01 2.83 -9.32
C PHE A 412 15.33 4.11 -8.81
N ALA A 413 14.00 4.22 -8.87
CA ALA A 413 13.24 5.33 -8.32
C ALA A 413 13.23 5.36 -6.77
N LYS A 414 13.64 4.26 -6.12
CA LYS A 414 13.77 4.16 -4.66
C LYS A 414 15.01 4.92 -4.18
N GLU A 415 14.82 6.18 -3.78
CA GLU A 415 15.92 7.00 -3.26
C GLU A 415 16.60 6.37 -2.03
N VAL A 416 17.93 6.22 -2.10
CA VAL A 416 18.73 5.79 -0.94
C VAL A 416 18.92 6.97 0.00
N THR A 417 18.28 6.89 1.16
CA THR A 417 18.21 7.97 2.16
C THR A 417 18.89 7.58 3.48
N ASN A 418 19.29 8.59 4.24
CA ASN A 418 19.78 8.41 5.60
C ASN A 418 18.65 7.87 6.48
N LYS A 419 18.96 6.88 7.34
CA LYS A 419 18.02 6.38 8.36
C LYS A 419 18.02 7.20 9.63
N ASN A 420 19.14 7.85 9.96
CA ASN A 420 19.17 8.89 10.98
C ASN A 420 19.64 10.22 10.36
N SER A 421 18.88 11.28 10.60
CA SER A 421 19.14 12.67 10.20
C SER A 421 19.23 13.63 11.39
N GLU A 422 19.26 13.12 12.62
CA GLU A 422 19.45 13.88 13.84
C GLU A 422 20.75 14.71 13.79
N THR A 423 20.72 15.86 14.44
CA THR A 423 21.88 16.72 14.56
C THR A 423 22.55 16.52 15.91
N LEU A 424 23.87 16.70 15.92
CA LEU A 424 24.70 16.84 17.13
C LEU A 424 24.13 17.78 18.21
N SER A 425 23.25 18.72 17.85
CA SER A 425 22.61 19.63 18.81
C SER A 425 21.35 19.04 19.44
N GLU A 426 20.59 18.22 18.69
CA GLU A 426 19.43 17.48 19.22
C GLU A 426 19.91 16.36 20.15
N VAL A 427 20.88 15.55 19.70
CA VAL A 427 21.54 14.50 20.51
C VAL A 427 22.12 15.05 21.82
N LEU A 428 22.79 16.21 21.76
CA LEU A 428 23.34 16.84 22.96
C LEU A 428 22.22 17.33 23.89
N ALA A 429 21.11 17.86 23.36
CA ALA A 429 20.00 18.34 24.16
C ALA A 429 19.25 17.19 24.85
N GLU A 430 19.04 16.06 24.16
CA GLU A 430 18.45 14.85 24.73
C GLU A 430 19.35 14.27 25.83
N GLN A 431 20.65 14.11 25.57
CA GLN A 431 21.60 13.62 26.58
C GLN A 431 21.75 14.58 27.78
N GLU A 432 21.54 15.89 27.62
CA GLU A 432 21.48 16.83 28.74
C GLU A 432 20.13 16.78 29.49
N ALA A 433 19.03 16.42 28.82
CA ALA A 433 17.73 16.17 29.46
C ALA A 433 17.76 14.89 30.30
N ASP A 434 18.27 13.78 29.76
CA ASP A 434 18.43 12.50 30.48
C ASP A 434 19.26 12.70 31.75
N LEU A 435 20.43 13.35 31.64
CA LEU A 435 21.28 13.64 32.80
C LEU A 435 20.57 14.52 33.85
N ALA A 436 19.72 15.46 33.41
CA ALA A 436 18.96 16.31 34.31
C ALA A 436 17.80 15.57 34.99
N GLU A 437 17.13 14.64 34.29
CA GLU A 437 16.12 13.75 34.88
C GLU A 437 16.76 12.80 35.89
N ASP A 438 17.90 12.20 35.54
CA ASP A 438 18.65 11.26 36.37
C ASP A 438 19.26 11.93 37.63
N GLU A 439 19.54 13.23 37.57
CA GLU A 439 19.92 14.06 38.73
C GLU A 439 18.68 14.53 39.53
N ALA A 440 17.57 14.86 38.86
CA ALA A 440 16.32 15.21 39.52
C ALA A 440 15.76 14.04 40.33
N ASN A 441 15.75 12.82 39.77
CA ASN A 441 15.32 11.59 40.45
C ASN A 441 16.17 11.34 41.71
N LYS A 442 17.51 11.36 41.60
CA LYS A 442 18.41 11.22 42.76
C LYS A 442 18.25 12.31 43.81
N ASN A 443 17.82 13.51 43.43
CA ASN A 443 17.54 14.59 44.38
C ASN A 443 16.16 14.46 45.00
N ASN A 444 15.19 13.86 44.29
CA ASN A 444 13.87 13.54 44.81
C ASN A 444 13.94 12.38 45.83
N ASP A 445 14.74 11.35 45.55
CA ASP A 445 15.02 10.26 46.50
C ASP A 445 15.59 10.80 47.82
N LYS A 446 16.65 11.63 47.75
CA LYS A 446 17.21 12.31 48.94
C LYS A 446 16.22 13.23 49.64
N LEU A 447 15.31 13.87 48.90
CA LEU A 447 14.27 14.72 49.48
C LEU A 447 13.26 13.87 50.26
N ASN A 448 12.90 12.70 49.74
CA ASN A 448 12.05 11.74 50.44
C ASN A 448 12.74 11.23 51.71
N ASP A 449 14.02 10.82 51.63
CA ASP A 449 14.82 10.44 52.81
C ASP A 449 14.80 11.55 53.88
N TYR A 450 15.00 12.82 53.49
CA TYR A 450 14.93 13.96 54.41
C TYR A 450 13.53 14.25 54.97
N LEU A 451 12.47 13.95 54.23
CA LEU A 451 11.09 14.12 54.68
C LEU A 451 10.68 13.02 55.64
N ASP A 452 11.13 11.78 55.41
CA ASP A 452 10.95 10.65 56.33
C ASP A 452 11.71 10.88 57.64
N ASP A 453 12.99 11.28 57.57
CA ASP A 453 13.78 11.73 58.74
C ASP A 453 13.05 12.84 59.52
N LEU A 454 12.50 13.84 58.83
CA LEU A 454 11.76 14.94 59.47
C LEU A 454 10.46 14.45 60.13
N ASN A 455 9.75 13.53 59.48
CA ASN A 455 8.52 12.94 60.01
C ASN A 455 8.79 12.14 61.29
N ASP A 456 9.85 11.33 61.32
CA ASP A 456 10.26 10.59 62.52
C ASP A 456 10.67 11.52 63.68
N ASN A 457 11.35 12.64 63.38
CA ASN A 457 11.64 13.67 64.38
C ASN A 457 10.36 14.36 64.91
N ILE A 458 9.35 14.60 64.05
CA ILE A 458 8.06 15.17 64.46
C ILE A 458 7.26 14.19 65.33
N ASN A 459 7.26 12.89 64.98
CA ASN A 459 6.62 11.85 65.78
C ASN A 459 7.28 11.76 67.16
N THR A 460 8.61 11.73 67.22
CA THR A 460 9.38 11.74 68.48
C THR A 460 9.02 12.95 69.35
N LEU A 461 8.95 14.16 68.77
CA LEU A 461 8.54 15.37 69.50
C LEU A 461 7.07 15.31 69.97
N GLY A 462 6.20 14.60 69.24
CA GLY A 462 4.83 14.33 69.64
C GLY A 462 4.75 13.40 70.84
N ASP A 463 5.54 12.33 70.83
CA ASP A 463 5.66 11.39 71.95
C ASP A 463 6.24 12.09 73.20
N ASP A 464 7.35 12.83 73.07
CA ASP A 464 7.93 13.65 74.16
C ASP A 464 6.90 14.62 74.80
N PHE A 465 5.99 15.18 74.01
CA PHE A 465 4.94 16.08 74.50
C PHE A 465 3.77 15.33 75.16
N ASN A 466 3.44 14.12 74.68
CA ASN A 466 2.45 13.26 75.30
C ASN A 466 2.94 12.75 76.67
N ASP A 467 4.19 12.28 76.76
CA ASP A 467 4.85 11.86 77.99
C ASP A 467 4.88 13.00 79.01
N LEU A 468 5.30 14.20 78.58
CA LEU A 468 5.29 15.40 79.44
C LEU A 468 3.87 15.73 79.96
N ASN A 469 2.84 15.51 79.15
CA ASN A 469 1.45 15.74 79.54
C ASN A 469 0.93 14.63 80.47
N GLU A 470 1.35 13.38 80.32
CA GLU A 470 1.05 12.29 81.25
C GLU A 470 1.69 12.56 82.62
N ASP A 471 2.99 12.86 82.66
CA ASP A 471 3.73 13.33 83.85
C ASP A 471 3.00 14.48 84.56
N LEU A 472 2.53 15.48 83.82
CA LEU A 472 1.84 16.64 84.39
C LEU A 472 0.48 16.29 84.99
N ASN A 473 -0.23 15.32 84.40
CA ASN A 473 -1.49 14.81 84.94
C ASN A 473 -1.26 13.94 86.18
N GLU A 474 -0.23 13.09 86.21
CA GLU A 474 0.16 12.33 87.41
C GLU A 474 0.48 13.29 88.58
N ASN A 475 1.33 14.29 88.36
CA ASN A 475 1.66 15.30 89.38
C ASN A 475 0.43 16.10 89.88
N LEU A 476 -0.56 16.35 89.03
CA LEU A 476 -1.82 17.01 89.42
C LEU A 476 -2.75 16.07 90.21
N ASN A 477 -2.76 14.77 89.90
CA ASN A 477 -3.49 13.77 90.66
C ASN A 477 -2.87 13.56 92.05
N ASP A 478 -1.55 13.41 92.14
CA ASP A 478 -0.80 13.32 93.40
C ASP A 478 -1.03 14.55 94.30
N LEU A 479 -1.08 15.74 93.71
CA LEU A 479 -1.43 16.98 94.43
C LEU A 479 -2.88 16.94 94.93
N GLY A 480 -3.80 16.39 94.14
CA GLY A 480 -5.21 16.19 94.52
C GLY A 480 -5.37 15.22 95.70
N ASP A 481 -4.68 14.07 95.66
CA ASP A 481 -4.66 13.12 96.76
C ASP A 481 -3.98 13.70 98.01
N GLY A 482 -2.89 14.47 97.86
CA GLY A 482 -2.26 15.19 98.97
C GLY A 482 -3.19 16.22 99.65
N PHE A 483 -4.05 16.91 98.89
CA PHE A 483 -5.10 17.77 99.46
C PHE A 483 -6.21 16.99 100.15
N LYS A 484 -6.54 15.80 99.64
CA LYS A 484 -7.55 14.91 100.22
C LYS A 484 -7.06 14.30 101.54
N ASP A 485 -5.83 13.79 101.59
CA ASP A 485 -5.21 13.30 102.83
C ASP A 485 -5.12 14.40 103.89
N LEU A 486 -4.82 15.64 103.50
CA LEU A 486 -4.84 16.80 104.39
C LEU A 486 -6.26 17.10 104.91
N ASN A 487 -7.28 17.01 104.04
CA ASN A 487 -8.67 17.20 104.42
C ASN A 487 -9.16 16.13 105.40
N ASP A 488 -8.87 14.86 105.10
CA ASP A 488 -9.29 13.72 105.91
C ASP A 488 -8.58 13.76 107.29
N GLY A 489 -7.27 14.04 107.30
CA GLY A 489 -6.52 14.27 108.54
C GLY A 489 -7.00 15.47 109.37
N LEU A 490 -7.44 16.57 108.73
CA LEU A 490 -8.07 17.69 109.44
C LEU A 490 -9.44 17.31 110.01
N ASN A 491 -10.22 16.53 109.27
CA ASN A 491 -11.53 16.07 109.70
C ASN A 491 -11.43 15.11 110.90
N ASP A 492 -10.48 14.17 110.87
CA ASP A 492 -10.19 13.27 112.00
C ASP A 492 -9.76 14.05 113.26
N ASN A 493 -8.85 15.01 113.14
CA ASN A 493 -8.45 15.87 114.28
C ASN A 493 -9.62 16.70 114.85
N LEU A 494 -10.59 17.11 114.01
CA LEU A 494 -11.79 17.81 114.47
C LEU A 494 -12.80 16.87 115.14
N ASN A 495 -12.89 15.61 114.69
CA ASN A 495 -13.70 14.58 115.32
C ASN A 495 -13.12 14.20 116.69
N ASP A 496 -11.81 13.92 116.77
CA ASP A 496 -11.09 13.63 118.02
C ASP A 496 -11.23 14.77 119.05
N LEU A 497 -11.17 16.03 118.59
CA LEU A 497 -11.43 17.20 119.43
C LEU A 497 -12.88 17.24 119.93
N GLY A 498 -13.85 16.85 119.09
CA GLY A 498 -15.26 16.74 119.44
C GLY A 498 -15.51 15.67 120.51
N ASP A 499 -14.93 14.48 120.34
CA ASP A 499 -15.00 13.40 121.34
C ASP A 499 -14.29 13.79 122.65
N GLY A 500 -13.14 14.46 122.59
CA GLY A 500 -12.46 14.99 123.79
C GLY A 500 -13.28 16.02 124.58
N PHE A 501 -14.08 16.86 123.90
CA PHE A 501 -15.02 17.77 124.57
C PHE A 501 -16.22 17.02 125.16
N LYS A 502 -16.66 15.93 124.53
CA LYS A 502 -17.76 15.09 125.01
C LYS A 502 -17.35 14.31 126.27
N ASP A 503 -16.18 13.67 126.27
CA ASP A 503 -15.62 12.98 127.45
C ASP A 503 -15.47 13.93 128.64
N LEU A 504 -15.04 15.18 128.39
CA LEU A 504 -14.95 16.22 129.42
C LEU A 504 -16.33 16.61 129.97
N ASN A 505 -17.34 16.71 129.10
CA ASN A 505 -18.71 17.03 129.49
C ASN A 505 -19.32 15.90 130.35
N ASP A 506 -19.17 14.65 129.92
CA ASP A 506 -19.73 13.49 130.62
C ASP A 506 -19.05 13.32 131.99
N GLY A 507 -17.72 13.45 132.06
CA GLY A 507 -16.98 13.42 133.33
C GLY A 507 -17.31 14.58 134.29
N LEU A 508 -17.68 15.77 133.78
CA LEU A 508 -18.18 16.87 134.63
C LEU A 508 -19.59 16.57 135.16
N ASN A 509 -20.44 15.93 134.35
CA ASN A 509 -21.80 15.60 134.72
C ASN A 509 -21.85 14.52 135.82
N ASP A 510 -21.00 13.48 135.72
CA ASP A 510 -20.87 12.45 136.75
C ASP A 510 -20.41 13.03 138.10
N ASN A 511 -19.39 13.91 138.11
CA ASN A 511 -18.93 14.57 139.34
C ASN A 511 -20.00 15.48 139.99
N LEU A 512 -20.92 16.05 139.20
CA LEU A 512 -22.04 16.84 139.73
C LEU A 512 -23.15 15.96 140.32
N ASN A 513 -23.38 14.78 139.75
CA ASN A 513 -24.31 13.79 140.30
C ASN A 513 -23.79 13.22 141.64
N ASP A 514 -22.52 12.80 141.70
CA ASP A 514 -21.87 12.32 142.93
C ASP A 514 -21.93 13.36 144.08
N LEU A 515 -21.81 14.65 143.74
CA LEU A 515 -21.96 15.73 144.70
C LEU A 515 -23.41 15.88 145.20
N GLY A 516 -24.40 15.65 144.35
CA GLY A 516 -25.83 15.62 144.70
C GLY A 516 -26.14 14.54 145.73
N ASP A 517 -25.76 13.29 145.43
CA ASP A 517 -25.92 12.14 146.32
C ASP A 517 -25.26 12.38 147.69
N GLY A 518 -24.09 13.04 147.70
CA GLY A 518 -23.39 13.43 148.93
C GLY A 518 -24.16 14.41 149.83
N PHE A 519 -24.94 15.33 149.25
CA PHE A 519 -25.78 16.25 150.03
C PHE A 519 -27.08 15.62 150.53
N GLU A 520 -27.68 14.70 149.75
CA GLU A 520 -28.91 14.01 150.15
C GLU A 520 -28.67 13.12 151.38
N ASN A 521 -27.58 12.34 151.38
CA ASN A 521 -27.16 11.53 152.53
C ASN A 521 -26.86 12.35 153.81
N LEU A 522 -26.39 13.60 153.67
CA LEU A 522 -26.15 14.50 154.81
C LEU A 522 -27.46 15.01 155.42
N ASN A 523 -28.47 15.25 154.57
CA ASN A 523 -29.77 15.77 154.97
C ASN A 523 -30.57 14.75 155.80
N ASP A 524 -30.60 13.50 155.37
CA ASP A 524 -31.30 12.42 156.07
C ASP A 524 -30.71 12.16 157.46
N GLY A 525 -29.38 12.06 157.56
CA GLY A 525 -28.69 11.85 158.84
C GLY A 525 -28.87 12.98 159.86
N LEU A 526 -29.20 14.20 159.43
CA LEU A 526 -29.51 15.32 160.32
C LEU A 526 -30.99 15.30 160.76
N SER A 527 -31.89 14.84 159.89
CA SER A 527 -33.32 14.72 160.15
C SER A 527 -33.63 13.72 161.27
N ASP A 528 -33.02 12.53 161.22
CA ASP A 528 -33.25 11.47 162.21
C ASP A 528 -32.81 11.88 163.63
N ASN A 529 -31.63 12.52 163.76
CA ASN A 529 -31.11 13.00 165.04
C ASN A 529 -31.99 14.07 165.70
N LEU A 530 -32.71 14.88 164.91
CA LEU A 530 -33.63 15.89 165.43
C LEU A 530 -34.96 15.29 165.89
N ASN A 531 -35.43 14.20 165.25
CA ASN A 531 -36.64 13.50 165.65
C ASN A 531 -36.47 12.75 166.99
N ASP A 532 -35.34 12.09 167.22
CA ASP A 532 -35.06 11.39 168.48
C ASP A 532 -34.96 12.37 169.67
N LEU A 533 -34.35 13.54 169.46
CA LEU A 533 -34.28 14.60 170.49
C LEU A 533 -35.67 15.17 170.82
N ASN A 534 -36.53 15.32 169.81
CA ASN A 534 -37.89 15.81 169.97
C ASN A 534 -38.77 14.85 170.78
N SER A 535 -38.64 13.53 170.53
CA SER A 535 -39.42 12.52 171.26
C SER A 535 -39.07 12.47 172.76
N GLY A 536 -37.78 12.50 173.11
CA GLY A 536 -37.34 12.44 174.51
C GLY A 536 -37.70 13.67 175.34
N LEU A 537 -37.87 14.84 174.71
CA LEU A 537 -38.31 16.07 175.38
C LEU A 537 -39.82 16.07 175.65
N ASN A 538 -40.61 15.45 174.77
CA ASN A 538 -42.06 15.44 174.82
C ASN A 538 -42.61 14.62 176.01
N ASP A 539 -42.02 13.46 176.29
CA ASP A 539 -42.41 12.61 177.43
C ASP A 539 -42.16 13.30 178.78
N SER A 540 -41.07 14.06 178.91
CA SER A 540 -40.75 14.81 180.14
C SER A 540 -41.66 16.02 180.39
N LEU A 541 -42.36 16.51 179.36
CA LEU A 541 -43.31 17.63 179.47
C LEU A 541 -44.73 17.15 179.78
N ASN A 542 -45.14 15.97 179.29
CA ASN A 542 -46.44 15.38 179.60
C ASN A 542 -46.57 15.03 181.10
N ASP A 543 -45.53 14.47 181.73
CA ASP A 543 -45.49 14.21 183.18
C ASP A 543 -45.59 15.49 184.04
N LEU A 544 -45.33 16.68 183.45
CA LEU A 544 -45.50 17.98 184.10
C LEU A 544 -46.89 18.59 183.83
N GLY A 545 -47.52 18.25 182.69
CA GLY A 545 -48.82 18.74 182.24
C GLY A 545 -49.99 18.26 183.09
N ASP A 546 -50.05 16.95 183.39
CA ASP A 546 -51.11 16.35 184.22
C ASP A 546 -51.16 16.98 185.64
N GLY A 547 -50.05 17.53 186.13
CA GLY A 547 -49.98 18.28 187.38
C GLY A 547 -50.61 19.68 187.32
N PHE A 548 -50.71 20.29 186.13
CA PHE A 548 -51.22 21.65 185.91
C PHE A 548 -52.64 21.71 185.33
N ASP A 549 -53.09 20.71 184.57
CA ASP A 549 -54.47 20.70 184.06
C ASP A 549 -55.50 20.50 185.19
N ASN A 550 -55.09 19.83 186.28
CA ASN A 550 -55.82 19.81 187.56
C ASN A 550 -56.00 21.21 188.22
N LEU A 551 -55.34 22.26 187.71
CA LEU A 551 -55.41 23.63 188.22
C LEU A 551 -56.09 24.62 187.24
N ASN A 552 -56.04 24.36 185.91
CA ASN A 552 -56.48 25.32 184.89
C ASN A 552 -57.94 25.15 184.43
N ASP A 553 -58.46 23.91 184.38
CA ASP A 553 -59.87 23.65 184.03
C ASP A 553 -60.87 24.19 185.07
N GLY A 554 -60.38 24.70 186.20
CA GLY A 554 -61.15 25.50 187.13
C GLY A 554 -61.49 26.93 186.66
N LEU A 555 -60.94 27.42 185.53
CA LEU A 555 -61.00 28.86 185.18
C LEU A 555 -61.31 29.23 183.70
N GLY A 556 -61.19 28.33 182.73
CA GLY A 556 -61.18 28.69 181.30
C GLY A 556 -62.53 28.94 180.60
N ASP A 557 -63.63 28.46 181.17
CA ASP A 557 -64.87 28.10 180.45
C ASP A 557 -65.84 29.28 180.15
N SER A 558 -65.36 30.52 179.92
CA SER A 558 -66.25 31.71 180.03
C SER A 558 -66.03 32.95 179.14
N LEU A 559 -65.09 33.01 178.18
CA LEU A 559 -64.81 34.28 177.47
C LEU A 559 -65.02 34.28 175.93
N ASN A 560 -64.07 33.76 175.14
CA ASN A 560 -63.86 34.29 173.78
C ASN A 560 -64.46 33.44 172.64
N THR A 561 -65.71 33.73 172.26
CA THR A 561 -66.39 33.22 171.05
C THR A 561 -66.91 34.40 170.20
N LEU A 562 -66.05 35.33 169.76
CA LEU A 562 -66.53 36.54 169.06
C LEU A 562 -65.50 37.30 168.19
N GLY A 563 -65.21 36.83 166.96
CA GLY A 563 -64.62 37.72 165.94
C GLY A 563 -64.04 37.05 164.68
N ASP A 564 -64.50 37.53 163.52
CA ASP A 564 -63.69 37.88 162.33
C ASP A 564 -62.83 36.79 161.64
N GLY A 565 -63.11 36.33 160.43
CA GLY A 565 -64.23 36.62 159.52
C GLY A 565 -64.00 37.77 158.51
N LEU A 566 -64.00 37.40 157.21
CA LEU A 566 -64.43 38.20 156.03
C LEU A 566 -63.49 39.30 155.44
N ASN A 567 -62.85 39.02 154.28
CA ASN A 567 -63.12 39.66 152.95
C ASN A 567 -62.04 39.43 151.85
N ASP A 568 -62.49 39.17 150.61
CA ASP A 568 -61.94 39.43 149.23
C ASP A 568 -60.45 39.14 148.85
N LEU A 569 -60.03 38.54 147.72
CA LEU A 569 -60.59 38.01 146.44
C LEU A 569 -60.88 38.98 145.23
N GLY A 570 -60.26 38.77 144.05
CA GLY A 570 -60.78 39.24 142.73
C GLY A 570 -59.85 39.37 141.46
N ASN A 571 -60.35 38.96 140.27
CA ASN A 571 -59.99 39.29 138.83
C ASN A 571 -58.89 38.45 138.06
N THR A 572 -58.84 38.26 136.71
CA THR A 572 -59.78 37.71 135.66
C THR A 572 -59.21 37.63 134.19
N ASP A 573 -59.36 36.48 133.48
CA ASP A 573 -59.48 36.11 132.00
C ASP A 573 -58.49 36.56 130.86
N GLY A 574 -58.44 36.02 129.59
CA GLY A 574 -59.02 34.83 128.88
C GLY A 574 -59.11 34.87 127.29
N SER A 575 -59.26 33.71 126.57
CA SER A 575 -59.73 33.44 125.13
C SER A 575 -58.84 33.72 123.85
N THR A 576 -59.16 33.34 122.57
CA THR A 576 -59.35 32.00 121.86
C THR A 576 -59.58 32.04 120.28
N ILE A 577 -58.93 31.13 119.47
CA ILE A 577 -59.39 30.38 118.22
C ILE A 577 -59.41 31.02 116.76
N THR A 578 -59.47 30.13 115.72
CA THR A 578 -59.21 30.13 114.23
C THR A 578 -60.23 30.77 113.23
N ASP A 579 -59.81 31.15 111.97
CA ASP A 579 -60.35 30.69 110.63
C ASP A 579 -59.98 31.52 109.34
N ASP A 580 -59.87 30.80 108.19
CA ASP A 580 -60.23 31.08 106.75
C ASP A 580 -59.58 32.06 105.69
N LEU A 581 -59.26 31.44 104.53
CA LEU A 581 -59.54 31.72 103.08
C LEU A 581 -58.96 32.89 102.20
N ASN A 582 -58.26 32.47 101.11
CA ASN A 582 -58.26 32.93 99.68
C ASN A 582 -58.21 34.44 99.28
N ASN A 583 -57.27 34.86 98.40
CA ASN A 583 -57.37 34.70 96.91
C ASN A 583 -56.35 35.53 96.06
N LEU A 584 -55.88 34.95 94.94
CA LEU A 584 -55.28 35.52 93.69
C LEU A 584 -54.05 36.48 93.68
N GLY A 585 -53.02 36.09 92.89
CA GLY A 585 -52.41 37.00 91.89
C GLY A 585 -50.95 36.78 91.44
N LEU A 586 -50.75 36.10 90.29
CA LEU A 586 -49.58 36.18 89.36
C LEU A 586 -48.20 35.63 89.84
N ASP A 587 -47.28 35.13 88.99
CA ASP A 587 -47.36 34.54 87.64
C ASP A 587 -46.11 33.65 87.32
N SER A 588 -46.02 33.20 86.06
CA SER A 588 -45.30 32.08 85.42
C SER A 588 -43.77 32.01 85.47
N ASP A 589 -43.20 30.81 85.68
CA ASP A 589 -42.51 29.97 84.64
C ASP A 589 -41.79 28.75 85.28
N GLY A 590 -41.64 27.59 84.58
CA GLY A 590 -40.58 26.63 84.97
C GLY A 590 -40.69 25.09 84.84
N ASN A 591 -41.76 24.49 84.28
CA ASN A 591 -41.87 23.07 83.83
C ASN A 591 -41.63 21.86 84.79
N PRO A 592 -42.16 20.65 84.48
CA PRO A 592 -42.23 19.50 85.40
C PRO A 592 -41.40 18.25 84.98
N ILE A 593 -41.44 17.21 85.83
CA ILE A 593 -40.61 15.99 85.79
C ILE A 593 -41.44 14.72 85.47
N THR A 594 -40.94 13.88 84.54
CA THR A 594 -41.25 12.43 84.29
C THR A 594 -42.72 12.01 84.00
N ASP A 595 -43.06 10.91 83.31
CA ASP A 595 -42.34 9.64 83.08
C ASP A 595 -42.77 8.87 81.78
N ASP A 596 -42.24 7.65 81.63
CA ASP A 596 -42.03 6.75 80.47
C ASP A 596 -43.23 6.12 79.66
N THR A 597 -42.87 5.60 78.47
CA THR A 597 -43.47 4.55 77.60
C THR A 597 -44.72 4.79 76.71
N THR A 598 -44.59 4.58 75.38
CA THR A 598 -45.08 3.36 74.63
C THR A 598 -45.34 3.55 73.10
N LEU A 599 -44.86 2.59 72.28
CA LEU A 599 -45.50 1.90 71.11
C LEU A 599 -46.01 2.73 69.89
N ASN A 600 -46.18 2.22 68.65
CA ASN A 600 -46.07 0.89 67.99
C ASN A 600 -45.79 1.14 66.47
N GLY A 601 -44.96 0.41 65.71
CA GLY A 601 -45.24 -0.91 65.07
C GLY A 601 -45.87 -0.78 63.65
N ASN A 602 -45.73 -1.66 62.64
CA ASN A 602 -44.84 -2.81 62.38
C ASN A 602 -44.98 -3.30 60.91
N THR A 603 -44.01 -4.04 60.38
CA THR A 603 -44.06 -5.03 59.26
C THR A 603 -44.34 -4.69 57.77
N THR A 604 -43.40 -5.19 56.94
CA THR A 604 -43.40 -5.74 55.55
C THR A 604 -44.59 -6.68 55.18
N PRO A 605 -44.86 -7.12 53.91
CA PRO A 605 -43.85 -7.52 52.89
C PRO A 605 -44.16 -7.42 51.35
N GLU A 606 -43.07 -7.66 50.60
CA GLU A 606 -42.86 -8.31 49.28
C GLU A 606 -43.90 -8.41 48.12
N THR A 607 -43.33 -8.20 46.92
CA THR A 607 -43.57 -8.90 45.61
C THR A 607 -44.82 -8.64 44.74
N ASN A 608 -44.56 -7.87 43.67
CA ASN A 608 -44.62 -8.32 42.25
C ASN A 608 -45.98 -8.42 41.50
N VAL A 609 -45.88 -8.36 40.15
CA VAL A 609 -46.81 -8.84 39.09
C VAL A 609 -47.79 -7.84 38.41
N LEU A 610 -47.48 -7.59 37.11
CA LEU A 610 -48.32 -7.28 35.91
C LEU A 610 -49.14 -5.98 35.75
N ALA A 611 -48.63 -5.12 34.84
CA ALA A 611 -49.21 -4.56 33.59
C ALA A 611 -50.75 -4.53 33.35
N PRO A 612 -51.26 -3.52 32.60
CA PRO A 612 -51.47 -3.77 31.16
C PRO A 612 -51.38 -2.58 30.15
N LEU A 613 -51.02 -2.94 28.90
CA LEU A 613 -51.53 -2.45 27.59
C LEU A 613 -51.18 -1.06 27.01
N ASN A 614 -50.09 -1.04 26.24
CA ASN A 614 -49.97 -0.73 24.77
C ASN A 614 -51.27 -0.36 23.98
N PRO A 615 -51.19 0.39 22.85
CA PRO A 615 -50.78 -0.24 21.60
C PRO A 615 -49.96 0.57 20.56
N LEU A 616 -48.98 -0.11 19.94
CA LEU A 616 -48.63 -0.21 18.50
C LEU A 616 -48.47 1.09 17.66
N THR A 617 -47.49 1.25 16.75
CA THR A 617 -46.82 0.32 15.80
C THR A 617 -45.37 0.81 15.54
N GLY A 618 -44.39 0.05 15.07
CA GLY A 618 -44.25 -1.39 14.79
C GLY A 618 -42.75 -1.70 14.59
N ASN A 619 -42.28 -2.83 15.13
CA ASN A 619 -40.87 -3.28 15.23
C ASN A 619 -40.84 -4.76 14.72
N PRO A 620 -39.76 -5.58 14.77
CA PRO A 620 -38.30 -5.35 14.92
C PRO A 620 -37.43 -6.23 13.95
N VAL A 621 -36.11 -6.30 14.26
CA VAL A 621 -35.10 -7.36 13.97
C VAL A 621 -34.68 -7.59 12.49
N THR A 622 -33.40 -7.89 12.17
CA THR A 622 -32.26 -8.38 12.98
C THR A 622 -30.95 -7.62 12.78
N SER A 623 -30.10 -7.62 13.82
CA SER A 623 -28.67 -7.31 13.72
C SER A 623 -27.90 -8.44 13.02
N THR A 624 -27.08 -8.13 12.02
CA THR A 624 -25.98 -8.98 11.54
C THR A 624 -24.80 -8.14 11.06
N ASN A 625 -23.63 -8.41 11.66
CA ASN A 625 -22.25 -8.29 11.17
C ASN A 625 -21.70 -6.95 10.62
N PRO A 626 -20.55 -6.45 11.15
CA PRO A 626 -19.66 -5.54 10.44
C PRO A 626 -18.65 -6.34 9.60
N ASP A 627 -19.00 -6.66 8.35
CA ASP A 627 -18.18 -7.54 7.47
C ASP A 627 -18.37 -7.26 5.96
N ASP A 628 -18.90 -6.08 5.60
CA ASP A 628 -19.24 -5.71 4.21
C ASP A 628 -18.21 -4.77 3.53
N ASP A 629 -16.95 -4.78 3.98
CA ASP A 629 -15.81 -4.19 3.24
C ASP A 629 -15.19 -5.20 2.26
N LYS A 630 -16.01 -5.69 1.32
CA LYS A 630 -15.53 -6.40 0.12
C LYS A 630 -16.15 -5.81 -1.15
N LYS A 631 -15.27 -5.42 -2.08
CA LYS A 631 -15.57 -4.82 -3.38
C LYS A 631 -16.77 -5.47 -4.08
N SER A 632 -17.79 -4.69 -4.39
CA SER A 632 -18.80 -5.04 -5.39
C SER A 632 -18.25 -4.69 -6.78
N GLY A 633 -17.55 -5.65 -7.40
CA GLY A 633 -17.04 -5.52 -8.77
C GLY A 633 -18.13 -5.78 -9.82
N SER A 634 -18.08 -5.07 -10.94
CA SER A 634 -18.97 -5.28 -12.09
C SER A 634 -18.26 -6.12 -13.15
N SER A 635 -18.98 -6.93 -13.94
CA SER A 635 -18.41 -7.59 -15.14
C SER A 635 -18.45 -6.72 -16.40
N LEU A 636 -19.11 -5.55 -16.32
CA LEU A 636 -19.21 -4.58 -17.41
C LEU A 636 -18.98 -3.16 -16.89
N LEU A 637 -18.11 -2.42 -17.57
CA LEU A 637 -17.90 -0.98 -17.37
C LEU A 637 -18.68 -0.22 -18.44
N ASN A 638 -19.61 0.64 -18.03
CA ASN A 638 -20.38 1.46 -18.96
C ASN A 638 -19.65 2.78 -19.26
N SER A 639 -19.70 3.21 -20.51
CA SER A 639 -19.18 4.49 -20.98
C SER A 639 -20.28 5.58 -21.02
N PRO A 640 -19.93 6.87 -20.92
CA PRO A 640 -20.87 7.99 -21.08
C PRO A 640 -21.54 8.05 -22.46
N THR A 641 -20.86 7.53 -23.49
CA THR A 641 -21.36 7.44 -24.87
C THR A 641 -22.39 6.31 -25.06
N GLY A 642 -22.53 5.41 -24.08
CA GLY A 642 -23.51 4.31 -24.07
C GLY A 642 -22.99 2.96 -24.57
N GLY A 643 -21.69 2.84 -24.87
CA GLY A 643 -21.02 1.56 -25.06
C GLY A 643 -20.65 0.87 -23.74
N SER A 644 -20.30 -0.41 -23.79
CA SER A 644 -19.92 -1.23 -22.63
C SER A 644 -18.61 -1.98 -22.87
N THR A 645 -17.69 -1.89 -21.90
CA THR A 645 -16.38 -2.55 -21.91
C THR A 645 -16.36 -3.74 -20.94
N GLN A 646 -15.78 -4.85 -21.38
CA GLN A 646 -15.62 -6.11 -20.66
C GLN A 646 -14.14 -6.48 -20.59
N LEU A 647 -13.64 -6.82 -19.40
CA LEU A 647 -12.33 -7.45 -19.22
C LEU A 647 -12.50 -8.96 -19.43
N ASN A 648 -11.73 -9.54 -20.35
CA ASN A 648 -11.76 -10.97 -20.66
C ASN A 648 -10.69 -11.72 -19.87
N ASP A 649 -10.87 -13.03 -19.69
CA ASP A 649 -9.95 -13.89 -18.90
C ASP A 649 -8.53 -14.00 -19.48
N ASP A 650 -8.34 -13.69 -20.77
CA ASP A 650 -7.03 -13.62 -21.43
C ASP A 650 -6.32 -12.26 -21.24
N GLY A 651 -6.88 -11.37 -20.43
CA GLY A 651 -6.38 -10.01 -20.18
C GLY A 651 -6.75 -9.00 -21.28
N THR A 652 -7.44 -9.43 -22.34
CA THR A 652 -7.92 -8.51 -23.38
C THR A 652 -9.19 -7.77 -22.94
N LEU A 653 -9.46 -6.64 -23.59
CA LEU A 653 -10.59 -5.76 -23.30
C LEU A 653 -11.49 -5.60 -24.50
N THR A 654 -12.74 -6.08 -24.39
CA THR A 654 -13.75 -5.96 -25.44
C THR A 654 -14.73 -4.83 -25.13
N THR A 655 -14.72 -3.77 -25.94
CA THR A 655 -15.72 -2.70 -25.92
C THR A 655 -16.74 -2.92 -27.03
N THR A 656 -18.03 -2.88 -26.69
CA THR A 656 -19.15 -2.86 -27.65
C THR A 656 -19.73 -1.45 -27.71
N PHE A 657 -19.86 -0.88 -28.91
CA PHE A 657 -20.27 0.49 -29.13
C PHE A 657 -21.78 0.61 -29.45
N PRO A 658 -22.39 1.80 -29.27
CA PRO A 658 -23.82 2.02 -29.53
C PRO A 658 -24.29 1.77 -30.97
N ASP A 659 -23.37 1.79 -31.95
CA ASP A 659 -23.65 1.53 -33.36
C ASP A 659 -23.69 0.02 -33.71
N GLY A 660 -23.36 -0.85 -32.75
CA GLY A 660 -23.28 -2.30 -32.91
C GLY A 660 -21.91 -2.82 -33.34
N SER A 661 -20.89 -1.96 -33.45
CA SER A 661 -19.49 -2.37 -33.64
C SER A 661 -18.87 -2.84 -32.31
N SER A 662 -17.77 -3.58 -32.40
CA SER A 662 -16.94 -3.90 -31.23
C SER A 662 -15.45 -3.77 -31.51
N GLN A 663 -14.68 -3.51 -30.46
CA GLN A 663 -13.22 -3.54 -30.48
C GLN A 663 -12.71 -4.40 -29.33
N THR A 664 -11.77 -5.29 -29.63
CA THR A 664 -11.00 -6.05 -28.62
C THR A 664 -9.57 -5.57 -28.65
N ILE A 665 -9.06 -5.07 -27.53
CA ILE A 665 -7.69 -4.61 -27.33
C ILE A 665 -6.95 -5.63 -26.45
N ASP A 666 -5.82 -6.15 -26.91
CA ASP A 666 -4.86 -6.84 -26.05
C ASP A 666 -3.83 -5.82 -25.54
N PRO A 667 -3.82 -5.47 -24.23
CA PRO A 667 -2.86 -4.51 -23.68
C PRO A 667 -1.42 -5.03 -23.67
N ASN A 668 -1.20 -6.35 -23.69
CA ASN A 668 0.15 -6.93 -23.62
C ASN A 668 0.87 -6.87 -24.98
N THR A 669 0.13 -7.11 -26.07
CA THR A 669 0.67 -7.07 -27.43
C THR A 669 0.37 -5.76 -28.16
N GLY A 670 -0.59 -4.96 -27.67
CA GLY A 670 -1.13 -3.78 -28.34
C GLY A 670 -2.04 -4.10 -29.54
N LEU A 671 -2.40 -5.37 -29.78
CA LEU A 671 -3.24 -5.75 -30.91
C LEU A 671 -4.68 -5.27 -30.70
N VAL A 672 -5.22 -4.55 -31.67
CA VAL A 672 -6.62 -4.10 -31.67
C VAL A 672 -7.38 -4.78 -32.81
N THR A 673 -8.39 -5.57 -32.48
CA THR A 673 -9.31 -6.18 -33.44
C THR A 673 -10.64 -5.42 -33.44
N THR A 674 -10.98 -4.76 -34.56
CA THR A 674 -12.25 -4.05 -34.73
C THR A 674 -13.21 -4.87 -35.58
N THR A 675 -14.41 -5.15 -35.07
CA THR A 675 -15.52 -5.77 -35.79
C THR A 675 -16.59 -4.72 -36.10
N SER A 676 -16.87 -4.52 -37.39
CA SER A 676 -17.91 -3.59 -37.85
C SER A 676 -19.32 -4.16 -37.60
N PRO A 677 -20.39 -3.34 -37.58
CA PRO A 677 -21.75 -3.80 -37.30
C PRO A 677 -22.32 -4.80 -38.32
N ASP A 678 -21.68 -4.94 -39.48
CA ASP A 678 -22.00 -5.92 -40.53
C ASP A 678 -21.23 -7.26 -40.37
N GLY A 679 -20.38 -7.37 -39.34
CA GLY A 679 -19.56 -8.54 -39.03
C GLY A 679 -18.18 -8.58 -39.69
N VAL A 680 -17.77 -7.53 -40.42
CA VAL A 680 -16.42 -7.46 -41.02
C VAL A 680 -15.38 -7.14 -39.94
N THR A 681 -14.37 -8.01 -39.80
CA THR A 681 -13.23 -7.81 -38.88
C THR A 681 -12.05 -7.13 -39.57
N SER A 682 -11.30 -6.35 -38.80
CA SER A 682 -10.03 -5.71 -39.19
C SER A 682 -9.11 -5.62 -37.98
N THR A 683 -7.80 -5.60 -38.20
CA THR A 683 -6.80 -5.48 -37.12
C THR A 683 -5.95 -4.23 -37.30
N SER A 684 -5.54 -3.64 -36.17
CA SER A 684 -4.64 -2.50 -36.06
C SER A 684 -3.78 -2.64 -34.80
N GLN A 685 -2.86 -1.71 -34.57
CA GLN A 685 -1.90 -1.75 -33.47
C GLN A 685 -2.01 -0.48 -32.64
N LEU A 686 -2.19 -0.62 -31.33
CA LEU A 686 -2.15 0.43 -30.32
C LEU A 686 -0.90 0.21 -29.46
N ASN A 687 0.14 1.01 -29.70
CA ASN A 687 1.39 0.90 -28.94
C ASN A 687 1.30 1.68 -27.61
N PRO A 688 2.08 1.31 -26.58
CA PRO A 688 2.13 2.11 -25.35
C PRO A 688 2.70 3.51 -25.63
N GLY A 689 2.05 4.53 -25.08
CA GLY A 689 2.27 5.95 -25.37
C GLY A 689 1.53 6.48 -26.62
N THR A 690 0.70 5.65 -27.27
CA THR A 690 -0.10 6.04 -28.46
C THR A 690 -1.59 5.88 -28.23
N SER A 691 -2.40 6.56 -29.03
CA SER A 691 -3.86 6.59 -28.89
C SER A 691 -4.58 6.20 -30.19
N LEU A 692 -5.69 5.48 -30.06
CA LEU A 692 -6.64 5.15 -31.12
C LEU A 692 -7.95 5.93 -30.92
N VAL A 693 -8.56 6.38 -32.02
CA VAL A 693 -9.90 6.98 -32.02
C VAL A 693 -10.94 5.89 -32.26
N ASN A 694 -11.93 5.82 -31.38
CA ASN A 694 -12.95 4.78 -31.36
C ASN A 694 -14.19 5.19 -32.19
N PRO A 695 -15.08 4.24 -32.58
CA PRO A 695 -16.28 4.52 -33.37
C PRO A 695 -17.25 5.54 -32.73
N ASP A 696 -17.29 5.63 -31.40
CA ASP A 696 -18.12 6.60 -30.65
C ASP A 696 -17.49 7.99 -30.52
N GLY A 697 -16.28 8.19 -31.06
CA GLY A 697 -15.52 9.43 -30.99
C GLY A 697 -14.69 9.61 -29.71
N SER A 698 -14.69 8.63 -28.79
CA SER A 698 -13.72 8.58 -27.69
C SER A 698 -12.31 8.26 -28.21
N THR A 699 -11.30 8.48 -27.37
CA THR A 699 -9.89 8.19 -27.69
C THR A 699 -9.28 7.34 -26.58
N THR A 700 -8.86 6.12 -26.91
CA THR A 700 -8.22 5.19 -25.98
C THR A 700 -6.71 5.19 -26.20
N THR A 701 -5.97 5.39 -25.12
CA THR A 701 -4.51 5.39 -25.05
C THR A 701 -4.06 4.17 -24.26
N LEU A 702 -3.13 3.39 -24.81
CA LEU A 702 -2.38 2.43 -24.01
C LEU A 702 -1.22 3.20 -23.36
N ASN A 703 -1.18 3.26 -22.04
CA ASN A 703 -0.17 3.99 -21.30
C ASN A 703 1.12 3.18 -21.19
N ASP A 704 2.24 3.85 -20.87
CA ASP A 704 3.56 3.22 -20.75
C ASP A 704 3.66 2.20 -19.59
N ASP A 705 2.74 2.25 -18.63
CA ASP A 705 2.58 1.33 -17.49
C ASP A 705 1.64 0.14 -17.78
N GLY A 706 1.13 0.02 -19.01
CA GLY A 706 0.20 -1.04 -19.43
C GLY A 706 -1.28 -0.78 -19.08
N THR A 707 -1.60 0.32 -18.39
CA THR A 707 -2.99 0.75 -18.18
C THR A 707 -3.60 1.33 -19.45
N LEU A 708 -4.93 1.35 -19.55
CA LEU A 708 -5.67 1.94 -20.67
C LEU A 708 -6.47 3.15 -20.20
N THR A 709 -6.17 4.33 -20.74
CA THR A 709 -6.90 5.58 -20.49
C THR A 709 -7.78 5.92 -21.68
N THR A 710 -9.09 6.00 -21.48
CA THR A 710 -10.07 6.44 -22.49
C THR A 710 -10.63 7.81 -22.14
N LEU A 711 -10.43 8.77 -23.03
CA LEU A 711 -10.98 10.12 -22.95
C LEU A 711 -12.25 10.21 -23.81
N PHE A 712 -13.36 10.62 -23.20
CA PHE A 712 -14.68 10.68 -23.86
C PHE A 712 -15.01 12.08 -24.40
N PRO A 713 -15.91 12.20 -25.41
CA PRO A 713 -16.29 13.49 -25.99
C PRO A 713 -16.98 14.49 -25.03
N ASP A 714 -17.45 14.04 -23.87
CA ASP A 714 -18.04 14.88 -22.82
C ASP A 714 -16.98 15.47 -21.86
N GLY A 715 -15.71 15.09 -22.01
CA GLY A 715 -14.60 15.53 -21.18
C GLY A 715 -14.34 14.66 -19.95
N SER A 716 -15.03 13.52 -19.81
CA SER A 716 -14.71 12.52 -18.78
C SER A 716 -13.59 11.58 -19.23
N GLU A 717 -12.91 10.98 -18.27
CA GLU A 717 -11.76 10.09 -18.47
C GLU A 717 -11.93 8.81 -17.65
N GLN A 718 -11.67 7.65 -18.24
CA GLN A 718 -11.64 6.36 -17.56
C GLN A 718 -10.27 5.71 -17.74
N THR A 719 -9.58 5.42 -16.64
CA THR A 719 -8.32 4.68 -16.62
C THR A 719 -8.54 3.31 -15.98
N LEU A 720 -8.17 2.26 -16.70
CA LEU A 720 -8.31 0.86 -16.29
C LEU A 720 -6.94 0.18 -16.28
N ASP A 721 -6.61 -0.47 -15.17
CA ASP A 721 -5.54 -1.47 -15.11
C ASP A 721 -6.10 -2.86 -15.49
N PRO A 722 -5.72 -3.44 -16.64
CA PRO A 722 -6.18 -4.76 -17.06
C PRO A 722 -5.67 -5.91 -16.18
N THR A 723 -4.59 -5.70 -15.42
CA THR A 723 -3.97 -6.71 -14.54
C THR A 723 -4.74 -6.88 -13.23
N THR A 724 -5.24 -5.78 -12.66
CA THR A 724 -5.98 -5.79 -11.39
C THR A 724 -7.50 -5.59 -11.55
N GLY A 725 -7.94 -5.20 -12.74
CA GLY A 725 -9.31 -4.77 -13.01
C GLY A 725 -9.67 -3.44 -12.34
N GLN A 726 -8.74 -2.70 -11.72
CA GLN A 726 -9.07 -1.43 -11.07
C GLN A 726 -9.42 -0.36 -12.10
N VAL A 727 -10.55 0.32 -11.90
CA VAL A 727 -11.01 1.41 -12.76
C VAL A 727 -11.08 2.69 -11.94
N SER A 728 -10.41 3.74 -12.40
CA SER A 728 -10.60 5.12 -11.95
C SER A 728 -11.34 5.91 -13.02
N THR A 729 -12.41 6.60 -12.64
CA THR A 729 -13.17 7.49 -13.54
C THR A 729 -13.08 8.91 -13.02
N VAL A 730 -12.66 9.84 -13.88
CA VAL A 730 -12.68 11.29 -13.64
C VAL A 730 -13.82 11.90 -14.45
N ALA A 731 -14.82 12.48 -13.79
CA ALA A 731 -15.93 13.15 -14.46
C ALA A 731 -15.50 14.56 -14.96
N PRO A 732 -16.28 15.20 -15.87
CA PRO A 732 -15.91 16.49 -16.45
C PRO A 732 -15.85 17.66 -15.45
N ASP A 733 -16.39 17.47 -14.24
CA ASP A 733 -16.30 18.43 -13.13
C ASP A 733 -15.09 18.20 -12.20
N GLY A 734 -14.27 17.19 -12.51
CA GLY A 734 -13.09 16.79 -11.74
C GLY A 734 -13.39 15.85 -10.57
N THR A 735 -14.62 15.37 -10.39
CA THR A 735 -14.91 14.33 -9.39
C THR A 735 -14.32 12.99 -9.81
N VAL A 736 -13.71 12.27 -8.86
CA VAL A 736 -13.06 10.97 -9.09
C VAL A 736 -13.86 9.87 -8.40
N THR A 737 -14.10 8.77 -9.10
CA THR A 737 -14.73 7.55 -8.55
C THR A 737 -13.92 6.32 -8.92
N GLU A 738 -13.66 5.46 -7.93
CA GLU A 738 -13.00 4.17 -8.14
C GLU A 738 -14.00 3.02 -8.16
N SER A 739 -13.70 2.00 -8.97
CA SER A 739 -14.45 0.74 -9.03
C SER A 739 -13.53 -0.42 -9.43
N THR A 740 -14.09 -1.62 -9.65
CA THR A 740 -13.33 -2.77 -10.14
C THR A 740 -14.17 -3.53 -11.16
N LEU A 741 -13.56 -3.79 -12.31
CA LEU A 741 -14.07 -4.57 -13.42
C LEU A 741 -13.54 -6.00 -13.26
N ASN A 742 -14.44 -6.93 -12.96
CA ASN A 742 -14.11 -8.34 -12.79
C ASN A 742 -14.04 -9.05 -14.16
N PRO A 743 -13.10 -9.99 -14.36
CA PRO A 743 -13.13 -10.91 -15.50
C PRO A 743 -14.39 -11.82 -15.45
N THR A 744 -14.71 -12.48 -16.57
CA THR A 744 -16.00 -13.17 -16.76
C THR A 744 -15.87 -14.64 -17.11
N ASP A 745 -16.56 -15.50 -16.35
CA ASP A 745 -16.63 -16.98 -16.46
C ASP A 745 -16.17 -17.57 -17.80
N GLY A 746 -14.88 -17.92 -17.88
CA GLY A 746 -14.27 -18.57 -19.03
C GLY A 746 -13.79 -20.00 -18.76
N VAL A 747 -13.75 -20.78 -19.83
CA VAL A 747 -13.06 -22.08 -19.88
C VAL A 747 -11.82 -21.92 -20.74
N PHE A 748 -10.64 -22.09 -20.15
CA PHE A 748 -9.36 -22.02 -20.83
C PHE A 748 -8.63 -23.37 -20.78
N THR A 749 -7.89 -23.69 -21.83
CA THR A 749 -7.02 -24.88 -21.87
C THR A 749 -5.59 -24.48 -21.56
N THR A 750 -5.01 -25.07 -20.52
CA THR A 750 -3.60 -24.87 -20.15
C THR A 750 -2.65 -25.58 -21.13
N PRO A 751 -1.36 -25.21 -21.19
CA PRO A 751 -0.40 -25.78 -22.15
C PRO A 751 -0.14 -27.30 -22.01
N ASP A 752 -0.52 -27.91 -20.88
CA ASP A 752 -0.48 -29.35 -20.62
C ASP A 752 -1.76 -30.10 -21.07
N GLY A 753 -2.76 -29.37 -21.58
CA GLY A 753 -4.03 -29.89 -22.07
C GLY A 753 -5.13 -30.02 -21.01
N ALA A 754 -4.90 -29.58 -19.76
CA ALA A 754 -6.00 -29.49 -18.79
C ALA A 754 -7.02 -28.42 -19.22
N THR A 755 -8.27 -28.62 -18.81
CA THR A 755 -9.39 -27.70 -19.04
C THR A 755 -9.74 -27.03 -17.73
N SER A 756 -9.36 -25.77 -17.56
CA SER A 756 -9.63 -24.97 -16.38
C SER A 756 -10.84 -24.08 -16.60
N GLN A 757 -11.75 -24.04 -15.64
CA GLN A 757 -12.90 -23.15 -15.59
C GLN A 757 -12.69 -22.16 -14.45
N LEU A 758 -12.62 -20.86 -14.75
CA LEU A 758 -12.75 -19.81 -13.75
C LEU A 758 -14.25 -19.58 -13.52
N ASN A 759 -14.71 -19.78 -12.28
CA ASN A 759 -16.09 -19.52 -11.88
C ASN A 759 -16.25 -18.05 -11.47
N GLY A 760 -17.43 -17.46 -11.65
CA GLY A 760 -17.71 -16.06 -11.30
C GLY A 760 -17.60 -15.66 -9.81
N ASP A 761 -17.17 -16.57 -8.93
CA ASP A 761 -16.75 -16.28 -7.55
C ASP A 761 -15.22 -16.15 -7.38
N GLY A 762 -14.47 -16.25 -8.48
CA GLY A 762 -13.00 -16.21 -8.51
C GLY A 762 -12.32 -17.56 -8.26
N THR A 763 -13.07 -18.67 -8.11
CA THR A 763 -12.48 -20.00 -7.94
C THR A 763 -12.15 -20.67 -9.28
N VAL A 764 -11.05 -21.42 -9.35
CA VAL A 764 -10.65 -22.18 -10.56
C VAL A 764 -10.88 -23.68 -10.34
N THR A 765 -11.70 -24.28 -11.20
CA THR A 765 -11.90 -25.74 -11.30
C THR A 765 -11.03 -26.27 -12.45
N THR A 766 -10.06 -27.15 -12.21
CA THR A 766 -9.15 -27.63 -13.28
C THR A 766 -9.31 -29.12 -13.57
N THR A 767 -9.88 -29.47 -14.72
CA THR A 767 -9.99 -30.87 -15.16
C THR A 767 -8.77 -31.27 -16.00
N PHE A 768 -7.92 -32.15 -15.47
CA PHE A 768 -6.72 -32.63 -16.17
C PHE A 768 -7.07 -33.66 -17.27
N PRO A 769 -6.17 -33.91 -18.25
CA PRO A 769 -6.41 -34.88 -19.34
C PRO A 769 -6.67 -36.33 -18.88
N ASP A 770 -6.32 -36.68 -17.65
CA ASP A 770 -6.59 -37.98 -17.04
C ASP A 770 -8.00 -38.09 -16.40
N GLY A 771 -8.76 -37.00 -16.37
CA GLY A 771 -10.09 -36.89 -15.79
C GLY A 771 -10.12 -36.58 -14.29
N SER A 772 -8.99 -36.26 -13.66
CA SER A 772 -8.97 -35.67 -12.32
C SER A 772 -9.44 -34.20 -12.33
N THR A 773 -9.92 -33.69 -11.19
CA THR A 773 -10.47 -32.34 -11.00
C THR A 773 -10.12 -31.80 -9.63
#